data_AF-A0AA35J180-F1
#
_entry.id   AF-A0AA35J180-F1
#
_cell.length_a   1.000
_cell.length_b   1.000
_cell.length_c   1.000
_cell.angle_alpha   90.00
_cell.angle_beta   90.00
_cell.angle_gamma   90.00
#
_symmetry.space_group_name_H-M   'P 1'
#
loop_
_entity.id
_entity.type
_entity.pdbx_description
1 polymer ?
#
loop_
_entity_poly.entity_id
_entity_poly.type
_entity_poly.pdbx_seq_one_letter_code
_entity_poly.pdbx_strand_id
1 'polypeptide(L)'
;MDSPSNSIQNLQQEAQGSSSTQFVGHDQDRPPAANSSQTEQNNNVSQSADNLRRSRRVPKPRTSIYDEYEEELKERANKPKKKRPLPTKKKPSSTPNAKSNHKVEKKKVTTVAKDGKPTSKANDKKVVPKPKPAHEQVEPTLVPSNWTSAIPLLTSDFKNQYSVISRLKNPNMKPVPYAGDIIKLMAFINKFSSFFHPDLQNLSFQDFEVGLDLYPGDPKGNAAGIAKGPDDTSLLLYPDFMAIKDIVHCQDKMNLLFLALLDLTFTENFDSKSAKKNGPLTTWENLKSSSKKIFSSSIYRLRLVAHEWGYPQEWRQKLPSDQDISKPRTALFDQDEQLPVVDPSHPEILTPNIYTWNTNEPLPLESDPLQNREMDKNGILALKPMDRVILLRVLVDWCASHSPAIHNEIYKLSHGKKDPVFGIHTQQVPRYAIEGVENTMNQFKKLCSLVQSRYEIRSKKKHFIKQLREGRKPDLSRKLEILKEVKTDLKNTAKSEKDELLFSLYDKWVPLFEGELPDQPLANPFSERLYKLRLQEFFLGRVPHVGDFYMPRLHSYGESLEMSTFTDLRSLQALLSKFKNNEYNAFTLFENDGQSMSAQFKLFYHDTPSLAHDVAQGKNTSGKVYWYELCHDSTTLLEFLNFLDYKIAKPQDEKKEGNEKEKETSNDEAQTLEQRPAVTTDSNPSINTNPLPKDAKYNTARKKLQILKEFLSDYYFILRQLEQVKVQFADMKPGKRQLRRIQRETVNYNTEYDSEEYVDDEEEDEEIDVYDEDDDDDDEKNSSSNDGRAKRQRT
;
A
#
# COMPACT_ATOMS: atom_id res chain seq x y z
N MET A 1 62.65 -33.58 -19.51
CA MET A 1 62.53 -35.05 -19.45
C MET A 1 61.21 -35.46 -20.06
N ASP A 2 61.06 -35.77 -21.32
CA ASP A 2 61.71 -35.39 -22.57
C ASP A 2 60.67 -35.82 -23.63
N SER A 3 60.29 -34.92 -24.52
CA SER A 3 59.77 -35.30 -25.85
C SER A 3 60.95 -35.91 -26.66
N PRO A 4 60.78 -36.64 -27.80
CA PRO A 4 60.25 -36.00 -29.02
C PRO A 4 59.61 -36.96 -30.07
N SER A 5 58.67 -36.47 -30.88
CA SER A 5 58.78 -36.13 -32.32
C SER A 5 58.79 -37.27 -33.34
N ASN A 6 57.87 -37.20 -34.32
CA ASN A 6 58.24 -37.28 -35.73
C ASN A 6 57.28 -36.47 -36.61
N SER A 7 57.90 -35.81 -37.58
CA SER A 7 57.44 -34.73 -38.47
C SER A 7 57.28 -35.19 -39.93
N ILE A 8 56.99 -34.23 -40.83
CA ILE A 8 57.09 -34.19 -42.32
C ILE A 8 55.68 -34.08 -42.97
N GLN A 9 55.28 -33.10 -43.81
CA GLN A 9 56.02 -32.22 -44.75
C GLN A 9 55.23 -30.93 -45.11
N ASN A 10 55.98 -29.90 -45.53
CA ASN A 10 55.61 -28.58 -46.05
C ASN A 10 54.93 -28.60 -47.44
N LEU A 11 54.18 -27.54 -47.79
CA LEU A 11 54.52 -26.67 -48.94
C LEU A 11 53.86 -25.27 -48.79
N GLN A 12 54.48 -24.29 -49.44
CA GLN A 12 54.60 -22.88 -49.08
C GLN A 12 54.32 -21.99 -50.31
N GLN A 13 54.18 -20.67 -50.08
CA GLN A 13 54.22 -19.48 -50.99
C GLN A 13 52.86 -18.74 -51.09
N GLU A 14 52.67 -17.52 -50.53
CA GLU A 14 53.28 -16.18 -50.80
C GLU A 14 53.09 -15.74 -52.28
N ALA A 15 52.71 -14.50 -52.66
CA ALA A 15 52.88 -13.16 -52.10
C ALA A 15 51.82 -12.16 -52.65
N GLN A 16 51.36 -11.19 -51.86
CA GLN A 16 51.54 -9.71 -51.96
C GLN A 16 51.41 -9.01 -53.35
N GLY A 17 50.70 -7.85 -53.38
CA GLY A 17 51.02 -6.77 -54.33
C GLY A 17 49.90 -5.83 -54.82
N SER A 18 49.61 -4.79 -54.04
CA SER A 18 49.19 -3.39 -54.31
C SER A 18 48.92 -2.82 -55.74
N SER A 19 47.90 -1.94 -55.80
CA SER A 19 47.89 -0.55 -56.36
C SER A 19 46.96 -0.20 -57.56
N SER A 20 46.03 0.74 -57.27
CA SER A 20 45.58 1.96 -57.98
C SER A 20 45.21 2.04 -59.50
N THR A 21 44.05 2.71 -59.69
CA THR A 21 43.63 3.74 -60.70
C THR A 21 42.95 3.40 -62.05
N GLN A 22 41.65 3.77 -62.11
CA GLN A 22 40.94 4.67 -63.07
C GLN A 22 40.33 4.22 -64.43
N PHE A 23 38.98 4.35 -64.49
CA PHE A 23 38.07 5.07 -65.44
C PHE A 23 37.42 4.45 -66.72
N VAL A 24 36.11 4.80 -66.84
CA VAL A 24 35.12 4.87 -67.97
C VAL A 24 34.34 3.59 -68.34
N GLY A 25 32.99 3.52 -68.49
CA GLY A 25 31.86 4.47 -68.43
C GLY A 25 30.51 3.84 -68.90
N HIS A 26 29.40 4.60 -68.73
CA HIS A 26 27.96 4.43 -69.15
C HIS A 26 27.08 3.39 -68.41
N ASP A 27 25.79 3.62 -68.06
CA ASP A 27 24.84 4.73 -68.23
C ASP A 27 23.62 4.57 -67.27
N GLN A 28 23.06 5.70 -66.81
CA GLN A 28 21.63 6.09 -66.53
C GLN A 28 20.66 5.13 -65.75
N ASP A 29 19.75 5.57 -64.85
CA ASP A 29 19.15 6.89 -64.65
C ASP A 29 18.46 7.11 -63.27
N ARG A 30 18.28 8.40 -62.98
CA ARG A 30 17.87 9.24 -61.82
C ARG A 30 16.36 9.20 -61.41
N PRO A 31 15.77 10.12 -60.58
CA PRO A 31 16.18 11.05 -59.46
C PRO A 31 15.07 11.09 -58.31
N PRO A 32 14.81 12.16 -57.48
CA PRO A 32 15.44 13.49 -57.27
C PRO A 32 15.58 14.04 -55.82
N ALA A 33 16.24 15.20 -55.72
CA ALA A 33 16.25 16.13 -54.59
C ALA A 33 15.98 17.60 -55.04
N ALA A 34 15.24 18.33 -54.20
CA ALA A 34 15.29 19.75 -53.78
C ALA A 34 15.17 20.98 -54.75
N ASN A 35 14.38 21.96 -54.23
CA ASN A 35 14.49 23.44 -54.26
C ASN A 35 13.63 24.35 -55.19
N SER A 36 12.68 25.05 -54.53
CA SER A 36 12.41 26.50 -54.45
C SER A 36 11.87 27.37 -55.63
N SER A 37 10.80 28.12 -55.27
CA SER A 37 10.41 29.55 -55.56
C SER A 37 9.40 29.94 -56.67
N GLN A 38 8.42 30.77 -56.24
CA GLN A 38 7.58 31.77 -56.97
C GLN A 38 6.50 31.20 -57.94
N THR A 39 5.25 31.68 -58.07
CA THR A 39 4.67 33.04 -57.94
C THR A 39 3.12 32.98 -57.80
N GLU A 40 2.58 33.86 -56.94
CA GLU A 40 1.31 34.63 -56.92
C GLU A 40 0.04 34.23 -57.73
N GLN A 41 -1.12 34.24 -57.05
CA GLN A 41 -2.30 35.06 -57.41
C GLN A 41 -3.34 35.21 -56.25
N ASN A 42 -3.59 36.48 -55.86
CA ASN A 42 -4.78 37.16 -55.28
C ASN A 42 -5.51 36.65 -54.01
N ASN A 43 -5.54 37.39 -52.88
CA ASN A 43 -6.30 38.62 -52.51
C ASN A 43 -7.84 38.42 -52.39
N ASN A 44 -8.61 38.80 -51.35
CA ASN A 44 -8.36 39.49 -50.07
C ASN A 44 -9.70 39.54 -49.24
N VAL A 45 -9.61 39.83 -47.91
CA VAL A 45 -10.65 40.45 -47.00
C VAL A 45 -11.72 39.49 -46.38
N SER A 46 -12.07 39.41 -45.08
CA SER A 46 -11.77 40.20 -43.85
C SER A 46 -12.10 39.46 -42.53
N GLN A 47 -11.26 39.73 -41.52
CA GLN A 47 -11.52 40.04 -40.08
C GLN A 47 -12.21 39.06 -39.11
N SER A 48 -11.46 38.62 -38.10
CA SER A 48 -11.60 39.11 -36.70
C SER A 48 -10.45 38.63 -35.80
N ALA A 49 -10.09 39.47 -34.83
CA ALA A 49 -8.87 39.46 -34.03
C ALA A 49 -8.95 38.55 -32.79
N ASP A 50 -7.81 37.99 -32.33
CA ASP A 50 -7.32 38.30 -30.98
C ASP A 50 -5.88 37.83 -30.68
N ASN A 51 -5.24 38.60 -29.79
CA ASN A 51 -3.80 38.74 -29.60
C ASN A 51 -3.14 37.63 -28.75
N LEU A 52 -2.20 36.88 -29.32
CA LEU A 52 -1.24 36.03 -28.59
C LEU A 52 0.06 36.79 -28.30
N ARG A 53 0.24 37.27 -27.06
CA ARG A 53 1.54 37.73 -26.55
C ARG A 53 2.42 36.54 -26.15
N ARG A 54 3.42 36.23 -26.99
CA ARG A 54 4.56 35.37 -26.65
C ARG A 54 5.46 36.07 -25.62
N SER A 55 5.61 35.48 -24.43
CA SER A 55 6.65 35.85 -23.46
C SER A 55 7.89 34.99 -23.71
N ARG A 56 8.97 35.60 -24.22
CA ARG A 56 10.32 35.04 -24.19
C ARG A 56 10.87 35.23 -22.76
N ARG A 57 11.01 34.15 -21.99
CA ARG A 57 11.97 34.11 -20.88
C ARG A 57 13.14 33.22 -21.28
N VAL A 58 14.30 33.85 -21.44
CA VAL A 58 15.59 33.18 -21.56
C VAL A 58 15.90 32.50 -20.21
N PRO A 59 16.29 31.22 -20.18
CA PRO A 59 16.75 30.57 -18.96
C PRO A 59 18.04 31.24 -18.48
N LYS A 60 18.08 31.73 -17.24
CA LYS A 60 19.35 32.09 -16.59
C LYS A 60 20.11 30.81 -16.23
N PRO A 61 21.44 30.75 -16.40
CA PRO A 61 22.23 29.62 -15.92
C PRO A 61 22.10 29.48 -14.41
N ARG A 62 22.05 28.24 -13.91
CA ARG A 62 21.97 27.91 -12.48
C ARG A 62 23.20 28.48 -11.76
N THR A 63 22.98 29.44 -10.86
CA THR A 63 23.96 29.83 -9.84
C THR A 63 24.04 28.75 -8.78
N SER A 64 25.24 28.55 -8.25
CA SER A 64 25.53 27.59 -7.18
C SER A 64 24.73 27.98 -5.93
N ILE A 65 24.22 26.98 -5.19
CA ILE A 65 23.52 27.14 -3.90
C ILE A 65 24.36 27.94 -2.89
N TYR A 66 25.69 27.94 -3.05
CA TYR A 66 26.61 28.71 -2.22
C TYR A 66 26.54 30.23 -2.46
N ASP A 67 26.31 30.65 -3.70
CA ASP A 67 26.25 32.08 -4.05
C ASP A 67 24.95 32.73 -3.55
N GLU A 68 23.85 31.97 -3.59
CA GLU A 68 22.54 32.41 -3.08
C GLU A 68 22.55 32.58 -1.54
N TYR A 69 23.31 31.73 -0.83
CA TYR A 69 23.43 31.79 0.63
C TYR A 69 24.32 32.96 1.09
N GLU A 70 25.36 33.31 0.33
CA GLU A 70 26.20 34.47 0.61
C GLU A 70 25.48 35.82 0.35
N GLU A 71 24.67 35.92 -0.70
CA GLU A 71 23.85 37.10 -0.95
C GLU A 71 22.78 37.29 0.14
N GLU A 72 22.17 36.20 0.62
CA GLU A 72 21.17 36.27 1.69
C GLU A 72 21.78 36.72 3.05
N LEU A 73 23.04 36.34 3.32
CA LEU A 73 23.79 36.78 4.49
C LEU A 73 24.17 38.27 4.41
N LYS A 74 24.55 38.75 3.22
CA LYS A 74 24.88 40.18 2.97
C LYS A 74 23.62 41.06 3.05
N GLU A 75 22.46 40.59 2.61
CA GLU A 75 21.18 41.31 2.75
C GLU A 75 20.68 41.37 4.21
N ARG A 76 20.97 40.35 5.03
CA ARG A 76 20.61 40.34 6.46
C ARG A 76 21.49 41.24 7.31
N ALA A 77 22.74 41.48 6.91
CA ALA A 77 23.67 42.36 7.62
C ALA A 77 23.34 43.87 7.46
N ASN A 78 22.69 44.26 6.36
CA ASN A 78 22.51 45.67 5.98
C ASN A 78 21.11 46.28 6.24
N LYS A 79 20.25 45.66 7.06
CA LYS A 79 18.95 46.27 7.42
C LYS A 79 19.05 47.18 8.65
N PRO A 80 18.76 48.49 8.54
CA PRO A 80 18.79 49.42 9.67
C PRO A 80 17.63 49.17 10.66
N LYS A 81 17.97 49.10 11.96
CA LYS A 81 17.02 48.91 13.07
C LYS A 81 16.03 50.09 13.18
N LYS A 82 14.80 49.91 12.70
CA LYS A 82 13.69 50.87 12.92
C LYS A 82 13.23 50.85 14.38
N LYS A 83 13.41 51.99 15.06
CA LYS A 83 12.89 52.28 16.41
C LYS A 83 11.36 52.36 16.39
N ARG A 84 10.71 51.73 17.38
CA ARG A 84 9.27 51.85 17.68
C ARG A 84 8.91 53.28 18.11
N PRO A 85 7.77 53.86 17.68
CA PRO A 85 7.20 55.04 18.32
C PRO A 85 6.42 54.67 19.59
N LEU A 86 6.63 55.44 20.65
CA LEU A 86 5.87 55.43 21.91
C LEU A 86 4.50 56.12 21.78
N PRO A 87 3.55 55.87 22.70
CA PRO A 87 2.15 56.30 22.60
C PRO A 87 1.95 57.74 23.09
N THR A 88 1.12 58.52 22.38
CA THR A 88 0.73 59.87 22.78
C THR A 88 -0.52 59.88 23.67
N LYS A 89 -0.37 60.44 24.89
CA LYS A 89 -1.47 60.92 25.74
C LYS A 89 -1.92 62.32 25.28
N LYS A 90 -3.19 62.64 25.48
CA LYS A 90 -3.84 63.92 25.15
C LYS A 90 -3.43 65.10 26.08
N LYS A 91 -3.62 66.31 25.51
CA LYS A 91 -3.81 67.69 26.07
C LYS A 91 -2.53 68.51 26.34
N PRO A 92 -2.52 69.86 26.27
CA PRO A 92 -3.54 70.86 25.86
C PRO A 92 -3.00 71.85 24.77
N SER A 93 -3.74 72.94 24.52
CA SER A 93 -3.46 74.06 23.61
C SER A 93 -2.20 74.88 23.91
N SER A 94 -1.83 75.71 22.92
CA SER A 94 -1.04 76.97 22.93
C SER A 94 0.49 76.94 22.75
N THR A 95 0.90 77.43 21.56
CA THR A 95 2.00 78.36 21.20
C THR A 95 3.47 78.12 21.62
N PRO A 96 4.45 78.45 20.74
CA PRO A 96 5.86 78.10 20.91
C PRO A 96 6.69 79.22 21.56
N ASN A 97 7.77 78.86 22.28
CA ASN A 97 9.08 79.54 22.14
C ASN A 97 10.24 78.88 22.93
N ALA A 98 11.33 78.68 22.18
CA ALA A 98 12.74 78.97 22.48
C ALA A 98 13.47 78.42 23.73
N LYS A 99 14.60 77.73 23.45
CA LYS A 99 15.96 77.84 24.08
C LYS A 99 16.04 77.46 25.58
N SER A 100 17.06 76.82 26.15
CA SER A 100 18.47 76.60 25.82
C SER A 100 19.10 75.63 26.84
N ASN A 101 20.09 74.86 26.38
CA ASN A 101 21.43 74.58 26.95
C ASN A 101 21.72 73.98 28.35
N HIS A 102 22.85 73.26 28.30
CA HIS A 102 23.86 72.88 29.31
C HIS A 102 23.61 71.57 30.09
N LYS A 103 24.41 70.50 29.84
CA LYS A 103 25.80 70.22 30.32
C LYS A 103 25.82 70.13 31.85
N VAL A 104 26.48 69.19 32.53
CA VAL A 104 27.76 68.50 32.27
C VAL A 104 27.90 67.46 33.42
N GLU A 105 28.32 66.23 33.12
CA GLU A 105 29.48 65.53 33.74
C GLU A 105 29.33 65.09 35.23
N LYS A 106 30.00 64.07 35.77
CA LYS A 106 31.06 63.12 35.37
C LYS A 106 31.09 62.03 36.46
N LYS A 107 31.50 60.80 36.06
CA LYS A 107 32.48 59.86 36.69
C LYS A 107 32.39 59.59 38.21
N LYS A 108 32.76 58.45 38.80
CA LYS A 108 33.38 57.14 38.50
C LYS A 108 33.41 56.47 39.90
N VAL A 109 33.15 55.17 40.11
CA VAL A 109 34.12 54.06 40.19
C VAL A 109 33.73 53.16 41.39
N THR A 110 33.69 51.84 41.14
CA THR A 110 33.88 50.62 41.97
C THR A 110 33.72 50.68 43.49
N THR A 111 33.13 49.71 44.20
CA THR A 111 33.61 48.32 44.37
C THR A 111 32.58 47.42 45.10
N VAL A 112 32.58 46.13 44.71
CA VAL A 112 32.60 44.90 45.55
C VAL A 112 31.60 44.72 46.72
N ALA A 113 30.64 43.83 46.46
CA ALA A 113 30.24 42.60 47.18
C ALA A 113 29.91 42.55 48.70
N LYS A 114 28.81 41.81 48.92
CA LYS A 114 28.46 40.86 49.99
C LYS A 114 27.61 41.31 51.19
N ASP A 115 26.48 40.59 51.25
CA ASP A 115 25.81 40.01 52.41
C ASP A 115 25.14 40.91 53.45
N GLY A 116 23.82 40.70 53.58
CA GLY A 116 23.03 41.16 54.73
C GLY A 116 21.58 41.52 54.38
N LYS A 117 20.67 40.54 54.50
CA LYS A 117 19.27 40.83 54.89
C LYS A 117 19.34 41.39 56.33
N PRO A 118 18.55 42.39 56.77
CA PRO A 118 17.10 42.18 56.95
C PRO A 118 16.17 43.43 56.87
N THR A 119 14.86 43.15 56.89
CA THR A 119 13.74 43.94 57.46
C THR A 119 13.26 45.26 56.85
N SER A 120 12.02 45.16 56.32
CA SER A 120 10.85 46.04 56.49
C SER A 120 10.92 47.53 56.09
N LYS A 121 10.07 47.91 55.11
CA LYS A 121 9.00 48.92 55.29
C LYS A 121 8.04 48.97 54.08
N ALA A 122 6.76 48.79 54.41
CA ALA A 122 5.54 49.40 53.90
C ALA A 122 5.29 49.63 52.39
N ASN A 123 4.16 49.06 51.95
CA ASN A 123 3.16 49.58 51.00
C ASN A 123 3.61 50.14 49.65
N ASP A 124 3.31 49.39 48.59
CA ASP A 124 2.44 49.94 47.54
C ASP A 124 1.67 48.85 46.78
N LYS A 125 0.35 49.00 46.76
CA LYS A 125 -0.60 48.13 46.05
C LYS A 125 -0.32 48.19 44.55
N LYS A 126 0.38 47.21 44.00
CA LYS A 126 0.45 46.96 42.55
C LYS A 126 -0.93 46.56 42.04
N VAL A 127 -1.63 47.51 41.46
CA VAL A 127 -2.78 47.30 40.58
C VAL A 127 -2.30 46.46 39.40
N VAL A 128 -2.66 45.18 39.39
CA VAL A 128 -2.54 44.30 38.23
C VAL A 128 -3.33 44.95 37.08
N PRO A 129 -2.74 45.12 35.88
CA PRO A 129 -3.49 45.66 34.76
C PRO A 129 -4.59 44.67 34.41
N LYS A 130 -5.86 45.10 34.51
CA LYS A 130 -7.01 44.34 34.02
C LYS A 130 -6.72 43.88 32.58
N PRO A 131 -6.89 42.58 32.27
CA PRO A 131 -6.80 42.12 30.89
C PRO A 131 -7.86 42.86 30.07
N LYS A 132 -7.48 43.33 28.88
CA LYS A 132 -8.42 43.88 27.91
C LYS A 132 -9.53 42.84 27.68
N PRO A 133 -10.82 43.25 27.56
CA PRO A 133 -11.88 42.30 27.27
C PRO A 133 -11.54 41.59 25.96
N ALA A 134 -11.53 40.27 25.97
CA ALA A 134 -11.35 39.47 24.76
C ALA A 134 -12.40 39.93 23.74
N HIS A 135 -11.94 40.26 22.53
CA HIS A 135 -12.81 40.69 21.44
C HIS A 135 -13.66 39.50 20.98
N GLU A 136 -14.86 39.36 21.56
CA GLU A 136 -15.75 38.19 21.38
C GLU A 136 -15.10 36.86 21.81
N GLN A 137 -15.89 35.85 22.20
CA GLN A 137 -15.31 34.53 22.51
C GLN A 137 -14.59 33.99 21.27
N VAL A 138 -13.30 33.71 21.38
CA VAL A 138 -12.50 33.16 20.28
C VAL A 138 -13.00 31.76 19.98
N GLU A 139 -13.14 31.43 18.69
CA GLU A 139 -13.56 30.09 18.28
C GLU A 139 -12.51 29.05 18.74
N PRO A 140 -12.94 27.88 19.26
CA PRO A 140 -12.03 26.79 19.60
C PRO A 140 -11.10 26.43 18.44
N THR A 141 -9.84 26.13 18.76
CA THR A 141 -8.85 25.73 17.76
C THR A 141 -9.20 24.37 17.16
N LEU A 142 -9.27 24.32 15.84
CA LEU A 142 -9.54 23.11 15.07
C LEU A 142 -8.32 22.80 14.20
N VAL A 143 -7.58 21.77 14.56
CA VAL A 143 -6.36 21.34 13.84
C VAL A 143 -6.72 20.15 12.94
N PRO A 144 -6.72 20.30 11.59
CA PRO A 144 -7.21 19.25 10.69
C PRO A 144 -6.47 17.91 10.78
N SER A 145 -5.16 17.93 11.02
CA SER A 145 -4.33 16.72 11.10
C SER A 145 -4.74 15.75 12.22
N ASN A 146 -5.41 16.25 13.26
CA ASN A 146 -5.80 15.42 14.40
C ASN A 146 -7.08 14.62 14.14
N TRP A 147 -7.82 14.95 13.08
CA TRP A 147 -9.17 14.46 12.85
C TRP A 147 -9.31 13.68 11.53
N THR A 148 -8.23 13.32 10.86
CA THR A 148 -8.28 12.57 9.60
C THR A 148 -8.72 11.13 9.78
N SER A 149 -9.36 10.53 8.76
CA SER A 149 -9.70 9.10 8.76
C SER A 149 -8.45 8.21 8.62
N ALA A 150 -7.41 8.68 7.93
CA ALA A 150 -6.12 8.02 7.83
C ALA A 150 -5.07 8.65 8.74
N ILE A 151 -4.15 7.85 9.28
CA ILE A 151 -3.02 8.26 10.13
C ILE A 151 -1.71 7.84 9.47
N PRO A 152 -0.64 8.66 9.52
CA PRO A 152 0.68 8.26 9.06
C PRO A 152 1.30 7.21 9.98
N LEU A 153 1.92 6.20 9.39
CA LEU A 153 2.63 5.15 10.11
C LEU A 153 4.14 5.48 10.11
N LEU A 154 4.68 5.91 11.25
CA LEU A 154 6.04 6.44 11.32
C LEU A 154 7.05 5.36 11.71
N THR A 155 8.18 5.29 11.01
CA THR A 155 9.30 4.39 11.38
C THR A 155 10.04 4.88 12.63
N SER A 156 9.90 6.17 12.97
CA SER A 156 10.46 6.74 14.20
C SER A 156 9.93 6.09 15.47
N ASP A 157 8.74 5.49 15.41
CA ASP A 157 8.09 4.86 16.56
C ASP A 157 8.92 3.68 17.10
N PHE A 158 9.74 3.04 16.25
CA PHE A 158 10.55 1.89 16.59
C PHE A 158 12.05 2.18 16.76
N LYS A 159 12.51 3.43 16.53
CA LYS A 159 13.94 3.79 16.59
C LYS A 159 14.64 3.43 17.90
N ASN A 160 13.89 3.33 19.00
CA ASN A 160 14.42 2.98 20.33
C ASN A 160 13.81 1.69 20.89
N GLN A 161 13.11 0.89 20.08
CA GLN A 161 12.42 -0.31 20.51
C GLN A 161 13.02 -1.53 19.84
N TYR A 162 13.38 -2.53 20.63
CA TYR A 162 13.78 -3.85 20.13
C TYR A 162 12.63 -4.84 20.34
N SER A 163 12.33 -5.64 19.33
CA SER A 163 11.43 -6.78 19.41
C SER A 163 12.17 -8.00 19.96
N VAL A 164 11.43 -8.92 20.57
CA VAL A 164 11.94 -10.21 21.01
C VAL A 164 10.98 -11.28 20.52
N ILE A 165 11.25 -11.83 19.34
CA ILE A 165 10.38 -12.77 18.61
C ILE A 165 10.00 -13.98 19.47
N SER A 166 10.94 -14.50 20.28
CA SER A 166 10.73 -15.68 21.13
C SER A 166 9.57 -15.54 22.13
N ARG A 167 9.11 -14.32 22.42
CA ARG A 167 7.95 -14.07 23.28
C ARG A 167 6.61 -14.45 22.64
N LEU A 168 6.55 -14.48 21.31
CA LEU A 168 5.36 -14.87 20.55
C LEU A 168 5.41 -16.31 20.04
N LYS A 169 6.48 -17.06 20.35
CA LYS A 169 6.66 -18.44 19.90
C LYS A 169 5.44 -19.30 20.27
N ASN A 170 4.80 -19.86 19.26
CA ASN A 170 3.69 -20.80 19.37
C ASN A 170 3.73 -21.76 18.15
N PRO A 171 3.02 -22.90 18.18
CA PRO A 171 3.04 -23.89 17.09
C PRO A 171 2.61 -23.35 15.72
N ASN A 172 1.68 -22.40 15.70
CA ASN A 172 1.19 -21.78 14.47
C ASN A 172 2.10 -20.67 13.95
N MET A 173 3.12 -20.28 14.73
CA MET A 173 4.09 -19.26 14.34
C MET A 173 5.15 -19.85 13.41
N LYS A 174 4.96 -19.72 12.10
CA LYS A 174 5.87 -20.25 11.07
C LYS A 174 6.61 -19.11 10.36
N PRO A 175 7.95 -19.16 10.20
CA PRO A 175 8.66 -18.19 9.37
C PRO A 175 8.30 -18.38 7.90
N VAL A 176 7.99 -17.30 7.19
CA VAL A 176 7.58 -17.33 5.77
C VAL A 176 8.35 -16.27 4.98
N PRO A 177 9.52 -16.60 4.41
CA PRO A 177 10.38 -15.63 3.73
C PRO A 177 9.71 -14.94 2.53
N TYR A 178 8.87 -15.68 1.79
CA TYR A 178 8.17 -15.18 0.61
C TYR A 178 6.93 -14.32 0.94
N ALA A 179 6.51 -14.23 2.21
CA ALA A 179 5.25 -13.56 2.57
C ALA A 179 5.23 -12.07 2.21
N GLY A 180 6.35 -11.35 2.41
CA GLY A 180 6.45 -9.94 2.03
C GLY A 180 6.24 -9.72 0.52
N ASP A 181 6.73 -10.64 -0.29
CA ASP A 181 6.64 -10.57 -1.76
C ASP A 181 5.22 -10.88 -2.26
N ILE A 182 4.57 -11.90 -1.68
CA ILE A 182 3.15 -12.21 -1.97
C ILE A 182 2.22 -11.08 -1.51
N ILE A 183 2.47 -10.51 -0.32
CA ILE A 183 1.73 -9.33 0.17
C ILE A 183 1.85 -8.17 -0.79
N LYS A 184 3.05 -7.93 -1.33
CA LYS A 184 3.28 -6.89 -2.34
C LYS A 184 2.52 -7.17 -3.63
N LEU A 185 2.50 -8.41 -4.12
CA LEU A 185 1.73 -8.83 -5.29
C LEU A 185 0.24 -8.56 -5.10
N MET A 186 -0.32 -9.01 -3.98
CA MET A 186 -1.73 -8.79 -3.62
C MET A 186 -2.04 -7.29 -3.49
N ALA A 187 -1.19 -6.51 -2.83
CA ALA A 187 -1.39 -5.07 -2.67
C ALA A 187 -1.35 -4.33 -4.02
N PHE A 188 -0.49 -4.76 -4.95
CA PHE A 188 -0.44 -4.21 -6.31
C PHE A 188 -1.74 -4.48 -7.07
N ILE A 189 -2.21 -5.73 -7.08
CA ILE A 189 -3.49 -6.11 -7.71
C ILE A 189 -4.63 -5.28 -7.10
N ASN A 190 -4.66 -5.17 -5.78
CA ASN A 190 -5.72 -4.45 -5.06
C ASN A 190 -5.76 -2.95 -5.42
N LYS A 191 -4.62 -2.27 -5.40
CA LYS A 191 -4.55 -0.82 -5.72
C LYS A 191 -4.90 -0.53 -7.16
N PHE A 192 -4.61 -1.46 -8.07
CA PHE A 192 -4.85 -1.34 -9.50
C PHE A 192 -5.93 -2.30 -10.00
N SER A 193 -6.91 -2.62 -9.17
CA SER A 193 -7.97 -3.61 -9.44
C SER A 193 -8.63 -3.43 -10.82
N SER A 194 -8.86 -2.18 -11.24
CA SER A 194 -9.43 -1.84 -12.55
C SER A 194 -8.64 -2.33 -13.77
N PHE A 195 -7.37 -2.72 -13.62
CA PHE A 195 -6.51 -3.21 -14.70
C PHE A 195 -6.43 -4.75 -14.75
N PHE A 196 -7.02 -5.45 -13.78
CA PHE A 196 -6.94 -6.89 -13.65
C PHE A 196 -8.29 -7.57 -13.85
N HIS A 197 -8.26 -8.80 -14.35
CA HIS A 197 -9.44 -9.65 -14.47
C HIS A 197 -10.10 -9.91 -13.10
N PRO A 198 -11.43 -10.00 -12.97
CA PRO A 198 -12.11 -10.26 -11.70
C PRO A 198 -11.56 -11.47 -10.92
N ASP A 199 -11.26 -12.58 -11.62
CA ASP A 199 -10.68 -13.79 -10.98
C ASP A 199 -9.25 -13.62 -10.46
N LEU A 200 -8.57 -12.52 -10.80
CA LEU A 200 -7.31 -12.13 -10.15
C LEU A 200 -7.55 -11.26 -8.92
N GLN A 201 -8.71 -10.62 -8.82
CA GLN A 201 -9.09 -9.77 -7.69
C GLN A 201 -9.64 -10.57 -6.51
N ASN A 202 -9.99 -11.85 -6.70
CA ASN A 202 -10.44 -12.75 -5.63
C ASN A 202 -9.36 -13.71 -5.09
N LEU A 203 -8.10 -13.54 -5.50
CA LEU A 203 -6.98 -14.34 -5.02
C LEU A 203 -6.80 -14.23 -3.49
N SER A 204 -6.72 -15.38 -2.85
CA SER A 204 -6.31 -15.53 -1.45
C SER A 204 -4.80 -15.75 -1.37
N PHE A 205 -4.19 -15.48 -0.21
CA PHE A 205 -2.75 -15.74 -0.01
C PHE A 205 -2.40 -17.21 -0.32
N GLN A 206 -3.27 -18.14 0.10
CA GLN A 206 -3.15 -19.57 -0.14
C GLN A 206 -3.22 -19.94 -1.64
N ASP A 207 -3.97 -19.18 -2.46
CA ASP A 207 -4.03 -19.46 -3.90
C ASP A 207 -2.66 -19.23 -4.56
N PHE A 208 -1.83 -18.31 -4.04
CA PHE A 208 -0.43 -18.17 -4.45
C PHE A 208 0.42 -19.33 -3.97
N GLU A 209 0.22 -19.80 -2.74
CA GLU A 209 1.01 -20.90 -2.19
C GLU A 209 0.77 -22.20 -2.95
N VAL A 210 -0.49 -22.56 -3.17
CA VAL A 210 -0.88 -23.76 -3.94
C VAL A 210 -0.46 -23.59 -5.41
N GLY A 211 -0.73 -22.42 -6.01
CA GLY A 211 -0.46 -22.17 -7.42
C GLY A 211 1.03 -22.11 -7.78
N LEU A 212 1.90 -21.74 -6.84
CA LEU A 212 3.35 -21.63 -7.04
C LEU A 212 4.15 -22.73 -6.34
N ASP A 213 3.49 -23.68 -5.66
CA ASP A 213 4.11 -24.77 -4.90
C ASP A 213 5.00 -24.26 -3.74
N LEU A 214 4.44 -23.33 -2.96
CA LEU A 214 5.10 -22.71 -1.81
C LEU A 214 4.57 -23.26 -0.49
N TYR A 215 5.46 -23.50 0.46
CA TYR A 215 5.21 -24.11 1.75
C TYR A 215 5.85 -23.27 2.86
N PRO A 216 5.08 -22.86 3.90
CA PRO A 216 5.59 -22.06 5.00
C PRO A 216 6.42 -22.90 5.97
N GLY A 217 7.35 -22.27 6.70
CA GLY A 217 8.04 -22.89 7.82
C GLY A 217 9.57 -23.00 7.72
N ASP A 218 10.15 -22.93 6.52
CA ASP A 218 11.62 -22.88 6.35
C ASP A 218 12.12 -21.43 6.25
N PRO A 219 12.93 -20.94 7.21
CA PRO A 219 13.53 -19.61 7.13
C PRO A 219 14.41 -19.37 5.89
N LYS A 220 14.92 -20.42 5.24
CA LYS A 220 15.80 -20.29 4.07
C LYS A 220 15.05 -20.10 2.76
N GLY A 221 13.73 -20.30 2.74
CA GLY A 221 12.92 -20.07 1.56
C GLY A 221 11.63 -20.87 1.58
N ASN A 222 11.62 -21.99 0.86
CA ASN A 222 10.45 -22.85 0.68
C ASN A 222 10.62 -24.11 1.51
N ALA A 223 9.63 -24.47 2.34
CA ALA A 223 9.68 -25.74 3.06
C ALA A 223 9.47 -26.93 2.11
N ALA A 224 9.87 -28.13 2.55
CA ALA A 224 9.71 -29.37 1.77
C ALA A 224 8.26 -29.91 1.75
N GLY A 225 7.37 -29.35 2.57
CA GLY A 225 5.96 -29.73 2.69
C GLY A 225 5.34 -29.13 3.94
N ILE A 226 4.08 -29.48 4.22
CA ILE A 226 3.29 -28.99 5.36
C ILE A 226 3.08 -30.13 6.35
N ALA A 227 3.24 -29.82 7.65
CA ALA A 227 2.84 -30.74 8.71
C ALA A 227 1.31 -30.91 8.74
N LYS A 228 0.83 -32.15 8.74
CA LYS A 228 -0.60 -32.49 8.69
C LYS A 228 -1.39 -32.04 9.92
N GLY A 229 -0.73 -31.98 11.07
CA GLY A 229 -1.31 -31.57 12.34
C GLY A 229 -0.23 -31.16 13.35
N PRO A 230 -0.61 -30.64 14.52
CA PRO A 230 0.32 -30.15 15.53
C PRO A 230 1.26 -31.25 16.08
N ASP A 231 0.79 -32.50 16.08
CA ASP A 231 1.53 -33.65 16.62
C ASP A 231 2.18 -34.52 15.54
N ASP A 232 1.91 -34.25 14.25
CA ASP A 232 2.42 -35.04 13.13
C ASP A 232 3.65 -34.36 12.51
N THR A 233 4.81 -35.01 12.63
CA THR A 233 6.07 -34.53 12.05
C THR A 233 6.21 -34.86 10.56
N SER A 234 5.31 -35.66 9.99
CA SER A 234 5.33 -35.97 8.57
C SER A 234 4.95 -34.75 7.73
N LEU A 235 5.67 -34.55 6.64
CA LEU A 235 5.45 -33.43 5.72
C LEU A 235 4.70 -33.94 4.49
N LEU A 236 3.62 -33.27 4.13
CA LEU A 236 2.78 -33.55 2.98
C LEU A 236 2.88 -32.43 1.94
N LEU A 237 2.75 -32.77 0.68
CA LEU A 237 2.64 -31.82 -0.43
C LEU A 237 1.17 -31.52 -0.72
N TYR A 238 0.89 -30.44 -1.45
CA TYR A 238 -0.50 -30.09 -1.84
C TYR A 238 -1.27 -31.24 -2.51
N PRO A 239 -0.67 -32.03 -3.43
CA PRO A 239 -1.36 -33.17 -4.06
C PRO A 239 -1.79 -34.27 -3.09
N ASP A 240 -1.19 -34.35 -1.89
CA ASP A 240 -1.47 -35.40 -0.92
C ASP A 240 -2.75 -35.12 -0.12
N PHE A 241 -3.21 -33.87 -0.05
CA PHE A 241 -4.38 -33.48 0.75
C PHE A 241 -5.41 -32.60 0.02
N MET A 242 -5.12 -32.13 -1.20
CA MET A 242 -6.05 -31.35 -2.03
C MET A 242 -6.37 -32.06 -3.35
N ALA A 243 -7.55 -31.80 -3.90
CA ALA A 243 -7.91 -32.32 -5.22
C ALA A 243 -7.05 -31.66 -6.30
N ILE A 244 -6.55 -32.47 -7.25
CA ILE A 244 -5.69 -32.00 -8.35
C ILE A 244 -6.36 -30.88 -9.16
N LYS A 245 -7.68 -30.94 -9.34
CA LYS A 245 -8.45 -29.90 -10.04
C LYS A 245 -8.27 -28.52 -9.41
N ASP A 246 -8.25 -28.44 -8.08
CA ASP A 246 -8.13 -27.18 -7.35
C ASP A 246 -6.70 -26.64 -7.41
N ILE A 247 -5.71 -27.54 -7.39
CA ILE A 247 -4.30 -27.19 -7.59
C ILE A 247 -4.09 -26.58 -8.98
N VAL A 248 -4.61 -27.24 -10.03
CA VAL A 248 -4.54 -26.73 -11.41
C VAL A 248 -5.24 -25.38 -11.53
N HIS A 249 -6.38 -25.19 -10.85
CA HIS A 249 -7.07 -23.91 -10.83
C HIS A 249 -6.22 -22.77 -10.23
N CYS A 250 -5.55 -23.01 -9.10
CA CYS A 250 -4.63 -22.03 -8.51
C CYS A 250 -3.44 -21.75 -9.45
N GLN A 251 -2.87 -22.77 -10.08
CA GLN A 251 -1.79 -22.65 -11.07
C GLN A 251 -2.20 -21.81 -12.29
N ASP A 252 -3.40 -22.06 -12.81
CA ASP A 252 -3.99 -21.31 -13.93
C ASP A 252 -4.15 -19.82 -13.57
N LYS A 253 -4.62 -19.50 -12.35
CA LYS A 253 -4.68 -18.11 -11.88
C LYS A 253 -3.30 -17.45 -11.80
N MET A 254 -2.26 -18.17 -11.37
CA MET A 254 -0.90 -17.63 -11.33
C MET A 254 -0.33 -17.37 -12.73
N ASN A 255 -0.61 -18.25 -13.69
CA ASN A 255 -0.25 -18.02 -15.09
C ASN A 255 -1.04 -16.87 -15.72
N LEU A 256 -2.32 -16.71 -15.38
CA LEU A 256 -3.13 -15.56 -15.80
C LEU A 256 -2.56 -14.26 -15.24
N LEU A 257 -2.16 -14.25 -13.97
CA LEU A 257 -1.50 -13.09 -13.34
C LEU A 257 -0.18 -12.75 -14.05
N PHE A 258 0.64 -13.77 -14.33
CA PHE A 258 1.91 -13.60 -15.03
C PHE A 258 1.71 -12.97 -16.42
N LEU A 259 0.79 -13.50 -17.22
CA LEU A 259 0.45 -12.94 -18.53
C LEU A 259 -0.10 -11.52 -18.41
N ALA A 260 -0.98 -11.28 -17.43
CA ALA A 260 -1.55 -9.97 -17.16
C ALA A 260 -0.47 -8.93 -16.86
N LEU A 261 0.54 -9.26 -16.03
CA LEU A 261 1.65 -8.36 -15.73
C LEU A 261 2.51 -8.08 -16.96
N LEU A 262 2.81 -9.11 -17.76
CA LEU A 262 3.58 -8.96 -19.00
C LEU A 262 2.87 -8.03 -19.99
N ASP A 263 1.60 -8.30 -20.28
CA ASP A 263 0.82 -7.52 -21.23
C ASP A 263 0.56 -6.11 -20.72
N LEU A 264 0.30 -5.93 -19.43
CA LEU A 264 0.16 -4.61 -18.81
C LEU A 264 1.46 -3.79 -18.88
N THR A 265 2.61 -4.45 -18.90
CA THR A 265 3.92 -3.79 -18.99
C THR A 265 4.26 -3.37 -20.42
N PHE A 266 4.03 -4.25 -21.42
CA PHE A 266 4.50 -4.05 -22.80
C PHE A 266 3.44 -3.64 -23.82
N THR A 267 2.15 -3.70 -23.49
CA THR A 267 1.09 -3.37 -24.46
C THR A 267 0.94 -1.85 -24.59
N GLU A 268 1.63 -1.29 -25.58
CA GLU A 268 1.71 0.15 -25.87
C GLU A 268 0.38 0.75 -26.37
N ASN A 269 -0.53 -0.07 -26.91
CA ASN A 269 -1.77 0.38 -27.56
C ASN A 269 -2.90 0.77 -26.60
N PHE A 270 -2.61 0.82 -25.29
CA PHE A 270 -3.65 0.93 -24.28
C PHE A 270 -3.35 2.06 -23.30
N ASP A 271 -3.86 3.24 -23.64
CA ASP A 271 -3.92 4.35 -22.71
C ASP A 271 -4.80 3.99 -21.50
N SER A 272 -4.53 4.58 -20.34
CA SER A 272 -5.39 4.47 -19.13
C SER A 272 -6.89 4.75 -19.38
N LYS A 273 -7.24 5.39 -20.51
CA LYS A 273 -8.61 5.64 -20.96
C LYS A 273 -9.27 4.44 -21.65
N SER A 274 -8.54 3.64 -22.41
CA SER A 274 -9.08 2.44 -23.05
C SER A 274 -9.26 1.31 -22.05
N ALA A 275 -8.42 1.22 -21.01
CA ALA A 275 -8.60 0.25 -19.91
C ALA A 275 -9.90 0.46 -19.12
N LYS A 276 -10.24 1.71 -18.86
CA LYS A 276 -11.49 2.05 -18.17
C LYS A 276 -12.72 1.87 -19.07
N LYS A 277 -12.56 1.70 -20.39
CA LYS A 277 -13.67 1.60 -21.36
C LYS A 277 -13.89 0.18 -21.89
N ASN A 278 -12.82 -0.59 -22.07
CA ASN A 278 -12.85 -1.90 -22.72
C ASN A 278 -12.65 -3.07 -21.73
N GLY A 279 -12.48 -2.77 -20.44
CA GLY A 279 -12.18 -3.78 -19.41
C GLY A 279 -10.69 -4.14 -19.33
N PRO A 280 -10.34 -5.13 -18.50
CA PRO A 280 -8.97 -5.63 -18.35
C PRO A 280 -8.39 -6.12 -19.68
N LEU A 281 -7.09 -5.87 -19.89
CA LEU A 281 -6.38 -6.22 -21.14
C LEU A 281 -6.34 -7.73 -21.40
N THR A 282 -6.13 -8.50 -20.33
CA THR A 282 -5.91 -9.94 -20.39
C THR A 282 -7.14 -10.69 -19.89
N THR A 283 -7.58 -11.64 -20.71
CA THR A 283 -8.72 -12.51 -20.42
C THR A 283 -8.27 -13.96 -20.32
N TRP A 284 -9.15 -14.82 -19.79
CA TRP A 284 -8.94 -16.26 -19.79
C TRP A 284 -8.74 -16.86 -21.18
N GLU A 285 -9.32 -16.25 -22.21
CA GLU A 285 -9.19 -16.72 -23.59
C GLU A 285 -7.76 -16.54 -24.11
N ASN A 286 -7.08 -15.48 -23.69
CA ASN A 286 -5.67 -15.26 -24.03
C ASN A 286 -4.79 -16.38 -23.47
N LEU A 287 -5.03 -16.78 -22.21
CA LEU A 287 -4.27 -17.84 -21.56
C LEU A 287 -4.59 -19.24 -22.12
N LYS A 288 -5.86 -19.49 -22.46
CA LYS A 288 -6.31 -20.78 -23.02
C LYS A 288 -6.20 -20.87 -24.54
N SER A 289 -5.53 -19.90 -25.16
CA SER A 289 -5.31 -19.88 -26.61
C SER A 289 -4.53 -21.13 -27.05
N SER A 290 -4.93 -21.73 -28.16
CA SER A 290 -4.23 -22.89 -28.75
C SER A 290 -2.84 -22.57 -29.32
N SER A 291 -2.40 -21.31 -29.25
CA SER A 291 -1.07 -20.89 -29.68
C SER A 291 0.02 -21.50 -28.78
N LYS A 292 0.98 -22.22 -29.38
CA LYS A 292 2.08 -22.87 -28.65
C LYS A 292 3.11 -21.91 -28.02
N LYS A 293 2.92 -20.59 -28.15
CA LYS A 293 3.89 -19.55 -27.78
C LYS A 293 3.22 -18.33 -27.13
N ILE A 294 2.25 -18.56 -26.24
CA ILE A 294 1.46 -17.51 -25.59
C ILE A 294 2.36 -16.47 -24.91
N PHE A 295 3.34 -16.93 -24.13
CA PHE A 295 4.22 -16.04 -23.37
C PHE A 295 5.46 -15.58 -24.14
N SER A 296 5.85 -16.31 -25.19
CA SER A 296 7.14 -16.14 -25.90
C SER A 296 7.36 -14.71 -26.42
N SER A 297 6.33 -14.07 -26.97
CA SER A 297 6.44 -12.69 -27.49
C SER A 297 6.73 -11.67 -26.38
N SER A 298 5.96 -11.73 -25.29
CA SER A 298 6.10 -10.78 -24.18
C SER A 298 7.38 -11.04 -23.38
N ILE A 299 7.78 -12.32 -23.19
CA ILE A 299 9.06 -12.69 -22.59
C ILE A 299 10.23 -12.24 -23.46
N TYR A 300 10.15 -12.37 -24.78
CA TYR A 300 11.20 -11.89 -25.67
C TYR A 300 11.44 -10.39 -25.50
N ARG A 301 10.37 -9.58 -25.47
CA ARG A 301 10.48 -8.14 -25.17
C ARG A 301 11.11 -7.88 -23.81
N LEU A 302 10.72 -8.64 -22.80
CA LEU A 302 11.29 -8.53 -21.46
C LEU A 302 12.80 -8.79 -21.43
N ARG A 303 13.26 -9.85 -22.10
CA ARG A 303 14.69 -10.20 -22.18
C ARG A 303 15.53 -9.10 -22.84
N LEU A 304 14.96 -8.33 -23.78
CA LEU A 304 15.66 -7.21 -24.44
C LEU A 304 15.94 -6.04 -23.49
N VAL A 305 15.03 -5.76 -22.55
CA VAL A 305 15.10 -4.58 -21.67
C VAL A 305 15.55 -4.91 -20.24
N ALA A 306 15.60 -6.18 -19.86
CA ALA A 306 15.87 -6.61 -18.48
C ALA A 306 17.21 -6.10 -17.92
N HIS A 307 18.24 -5.98 -18.75
CA HIS A 307 19.55 -5.45 -18.31
C HIS A 307 19.44 -3.97 -17.91
N GLU A 308 18.78 -3.16 -18.74
CA GLU A 308 18.55 -1.73 -18.48
C GLU A 308 17.62 -1.50 -17.28
N TRP A 309 16.57 -2.31 -17.16
CA TRP A 309 15.59 -2.19 -16.08
C TRP A 309 16.11 -2.68 -14.72
N GLY A 310 17.25 -3.38 -14.71
CA GLY A 310 17.91 -3.88 -13.53
C GLY A 310 17.30 -5.19 -12.99
N TYR A 311 18.15 -6.20 -12.82
CA TYR A 311 17.74 -7.53 -12.35
C TYR A 311 17.42 -7.56 -10.84
N PRO A 312 16.61 -8.54 -10.36
CA PRO A 312 16.45 -8.80 -8.93
C PRO A 312 17.77 -9.08 -8.24
N GLN A 313 17.84 -8.81 -6.95
CA GLN A 313 19.03 -9.11 -6.15
C GLN A 313 19.43 -10.60 -6.21
N GLU A 314 18.44 -11.49 -6.27
CA GLU A 314 18.59 -12.93 -6.26
C GLU A 314 19.20 -13.48 -7.56
N TRP A 315 19.03 -12.76 -8.68
CA TRP A 315 19.53 -13.16 -10.00
C TRP A 315 20.67 -12.27 -10.50
N ARG A 316 21.34 -11.57 -9.59
CA ARG A 316 22.59 -10.86 -9.89
C ARG A 316 23.78 -11.75 -9.61
N GLN A 317 24.82 -11.61 -10.43
CA GLN A 317 26.11 -12.21 -10.15
C GLN A 317 26.68 -11.61 -8.87
N LYS A 318 26.92 -12.44 -7.85
CA LYS A 318 27.60 -12.00 -6.63
C LYS A 318 29.04 -11.69 -6.96
N LEU A 319 29.49 -10.47 -6.61
CA LEU A 319 30.90 -10.12 -6.72
C LEU A 319 31.74 -11.02 -5.79
N PRO A 320 32.95 -11.42 -6.20
CA PRO A 320 33.90 -12.09 -5.32
C PRO A 320 34.14 -11.26 -4.06
N SER A 321 34.42 -11.90 -2.92
CA SER A 321 34.59 -11.23 -1.62
C SER A 321 35.66 -10.14 -1.60
N ASP A 322 36.61 -10.19 -2.54
CA ASP A 322 37.71 -9.24 -2.68
C ASP A 322 37.32 -7.97 -3.48
N GLN A 323 36.13 -7.94 -4.09
CA GLN A 323 35.63 -6.83 -4.90
C GLN A 323 34.36 -6.23 -4.27
N ASP A 324 34.33 -4.90 -4.17
CA ASP A 324 33.21 -4.14 -3.62
C ASP A 324 32.62 -3.22 -4.71
N ILE A 325 31.30 -3.04 -4.69
CA ILE A 325 30.58 -2.07 -5.53
C ILE A 325 30.94 -0.64 -5.13
N SER A 326 31.27 -0.42 -3.85
CA SER A 326 31.69 0.90 -3.34
C SER A 326 33.10 1.31 -3.79
N LYS A 327 33.83 0.42 -4.46
CA LYS A 327 35.19 0.67 -4.94
C LYS A 327 35.27 0.57 -6.46
N PRO A 328 36.14 1.37 -7.10
CA PRO A 328 36.37 1.25 -8.52
C PRO A 328 36.97 -0.12 -8.85
N ARG A 329 36.50 -0.71 -9.94
CA ARG A 329 36.98 -1.99 -10.47
C ARG A 329 38.39 -1.84 -11.03
N THR A 330 38.57 -0.82 -11.88
CA THR A 330 39.83 -0.53 -12.54
C THR A 330 39.93 0.97 -12.81
N ALA A 331 41.09 1.55 -12.55
CA ALA A 331 41.43 2.89 -13.02
C ALA A 331 41.90 2.79 -14.48
N LEU A 332 41.56 3.78 -15.31
CA LEU A 332 41.96 3.82 -16.71
C LEU A 332 43.48 4.02 -16.85
N PHE A 333 44.07 4.78 -15.94
CA PHE A 333 45.50 5.01 -15.85
C PHE A 333 46.08 4.41 -14.57
N ASP A 334 47.29 3.84 -14.64
CA ASP A 334 47.97 3.20 -13.51
C ASP A 334 48.30 4.18 -12.37
N GLN A 335 48.41 5.47 -12.70
CA GLN A 335 48.66 6.57 -11.76
C GLN A 335 47.68 7.69 -12.05
N ASP A 336 47.21 8.35 -11.00
CA ASP A 336 46.45 9.59 -11.13
C ASP A 336 47.32 10.65 -11.79
N GLU A 337 46.73 11.48 -12.65
CA GLU A 337 47.43 12.62 -13.23
C GLU A 337 47.95 13.52 -12.11
N GLN A 338 49.28 13.65 -12.04
CA GLN A 338 49.96 14.61 -11.19
C GLN A 338 50.76 15.58 -12.06
N LEU A 339 51.09 16.72 -11.45
CA LEU A 339 51.83 17.86 -12.02
C LEU A 339 52.92 17.46 -13.03
N PRO A 340 53.16 18.28 -14.08
CA PRO A 340 52.75 19.68 -14.19
C PRO A 340 51.35 19.88 -14.80
N VAL A 341 50.57 20.75 -14.16
CA VAL A 341 49.26 21.18 -14.66
C VAL A 341 49.43 21.97 -15.96
N VAL A 342 48.48 21.79 -16.88
CA VAL A 342 48.47 22.48 -18.18
C VAL A 342 48.27 23.99 -18.02
N ASP A 343 47.49 24.43 -17.02
CA ASP A 343 47.32 25.84 -16.66
C ASP A 343 47.80 26.11 -15.23
N PRO A 344 48.97 26.74 -15.04
CA PRO A 344 49.47 27.14 -13.72
C PRO A 344 48.61 28.19 -13.01
N SER A 345 47.79 28.96 -13.74
CA SER A 345 46.89 29.97 -13.18
C SER A 345 45.63 29.34 -12.57
N HIS A 346 45.25 28.15 -13.04
CA HIS A 346 44.16 27.34 -12.52
C HIS A 346 44.64 25.89 -12.33
N PRO A 347 45.39 25.60 -11.24
CA PRO A 347 46.05 24.30 -11.04
C PRO A 347 45.08 23.17 -10.63
N GLU A 348 43.78 23.35 -10.81
CA GLU A 348 42.75 22.38 -10.42
C GLU A 348 42.70 21.23 -11.43
N ILE A 349 43.05 20.02 -10.98
CA ILE A 349 42.81 18.78 -11.73
C ILE A 349 41.46 18.22 -11.27
N LEU A 350 40.41 18.50 -12.03
CA LEU A 350 39.04 18.09 -11.68
C LEU A 350 38.82 16.56 -11.79
N THR A 351 39.56 15.92 -12.70
CA THR A 351 39.44 14.47 -12.96
C THR A 351 40.84 13.85 -12.93
N PRO A 352 41.34 13.45 -11.74
CA PRO A 352 42.67 12.85 -11.62
C PRO A 352 42.81 11.54 -12.40
N ASN A 353 41.72 10.80 -12.56
CA ASN A 353 41.66 9.55 -13.30
C ASN A 353 40.21 9.22 -13.69
N ILE A 354 40.05 8.32 -14.65
CA ILE A 354 38.74 7.79 -15.04
C ILE A 354 38.60 6.38 -14.45
N TYR A 355 37.56 6.17 -13.67
CA TYR A 355 37.32 4.90 -12.99
C TYR A 355 36.19 4.14 -13.64
N THR A 356 36.39 2.84 -13.80
CA THR A 356 35.32 1.88 -14.11
C THR A 356 34.80 1.28 -12.82
N TRP A 357 33.49 1.11 -12.70
CA TRP A 357 32.83 0.64 -11.49
C TRP A 357 32.21 -0.72 -11.71
N ASN A 358 32.18 -1.54 -10.67
CA ASN A 358 31.39 -2.77 -10.69
C ASN A 358 29.90 -2.43 -10.67
N THR A 359 29.16 -2.93 -11.64
CA THR A 359 27.71 -2.80 -11.77
C THR A 359 27.01 -4.06 -11.28
N ASN A 360 25.72 -3.94 -11.01
CA ASN A 360 24.87 -5.07 -10.67
C ASN A 360 24.56 -5.89 -11.93
N GLU A 361 25.47 -6.77 -12.32
CA GLU A 361 25.32 -7.62 -13.51
C GLU A 361 24.40 -8.83 -13.25
N PRO A 362 23.66 -9.30 -14.27
CA PRO A 362 22.86 -10.52 -14.17
C PRO A 362 23.71 -11.77 -14.05
N LEU A 363 23.06 -12.88 -13.71
CA LEU A 363 23.68 -14.20 -13.81
C LEU A 363 24.05 -14.54 -15.26
N PRO A 364 25.05 -15.41 -15.48
CA PRO A 364 25.34 -15.98 -16.80
C PRO A 364 24.11 -16.63 -17.43
N LEU A 365 24.00 -16.56 -18.77
CA LEU A 365 22.83 -17.02 -19.53
C LEU A 365 22.43 -18.48 -19.23
N GLU A 366 23.38 -19.35 -18.89
CA GLU A 366 23.14 -20.76 -18.55
C GLU A 366 22.40 -20.93 -17.21
N SER A 367 22.53 -19.95 -16.32
CA SER A 367 22.01 -19.98 -14.95
C SER A 367 20.93 -18.94 -14.66
N ASP A 368 20.74 -17.98 -15.57
CA ASP A 368 19.74 -16.92 -15.47
C ASP A 368 18.31 -17.49 -15.65
N PRO A 369 17.45 -17.46 -14.61
CA PRO A 369 16.08 -17.97 -14.71
C PRO A 369 15.26 -17.25 -15.79
N LEU A 370 15.56 -15.99 -16.13
CA LEU A 370 14.84 -15.25 -17.17
C LEU A 370 15.07 -15.85 -18.57
N GLN A 371 16.22 -16.49 -18.80
CA GLN A 371 16.57 -17.13 -20.08
C GLN A 371 16.03 -18.55 -20.21
N ASN A 372 15.27 -19.05 -19.22
CA ASN A 372 14.68 -20.38 -19.27
C ASN A 372 13.72 -20.52 -20.46
N ARG A 373 14.06 -21.42 -21.39
CA ARG A 373 13.29 -21.68 -22.63
C ARG A 373 11.95 -22.34 -22.38
N GLU A 374 11.79 -23.07 -21.28
CA GLU A 374 10.52 -23.73 -20.92
C GLU A 374 9.43 -22.71 -20.58
N MET A 375 9.81 -21.52 -20.12
CA MET A 375 8.90 -20.43 -19.76
C MET A 375 8.09 -19.92 -20.97
N ASP A 376 8.67 -19.99 -22.18
CA ASP A 376 8.03 -19.52 -23.40
C ASP A 376 6.74 -20.28 -23.74
N LYS A 377 6.64 -21.55 -23.30
CA LYS A 377 5.49 -22.45 -23.53
C LYS A 377 4.67 -22.71 -22.28
N ASN A 378 5.34 -23.00 -21.16
CA ASN A 378 4.71 -23.51 -19.94
C ASN A 378 4.39 -22.39 -18.93
N GLY A 379 4.70 -21.13 -19.26
CA GLY A 379 4.44 -19.98 -18.41
C GLY A 379 5.32 -19.97 -17.16
N ILE A 380 4.82 -19.38 -16.08
CA ILE A 380 5.59 -19.12 -14.86
C ILE A 380 6.06 -20.41 -14.16
N LEU A 381 5.30 -21.50 -14.32
CA LEU A 381 5.56 -22.77 -13.65
C LEU A 381 6.86 -23.45 -14.10
N ALA A 382 7.43 -23.01 -15.23
CA ALA A 382 8.73 -23.47 -15.72
C ALA A 382 9.90 -23.15 -14.76
N LEU A 383 9.74 -22.15 -13.89
CA LEU A 383 10.74 -21.76 -12.90
C LEU A 383 10.60 -22.58 -11.60
N LYS A 384 11.66 -22.59 -10.78
CA LYS A 384 11.60 -23.16 -9.41
C LYS A 384 10.60 -22.37 -8.55
N PRO A 385 9.95 -22.97 -7.55
CA PRO A 385 8.92 -22.31 -6.73
C PRO A 385 9.28 -20.90 -6.24
N MET A 386 10.47 -20.72 -5.66
CA MET A 386 10.91 -19.40 -5.18
C MET A 386 11.25 -18.43 -6.33
N ASP A 387 11.82 -18.91 -7.43
CA ASP A 387 12.10 -18.09 -8.62
C ASP A 387 10.82 -17.58 -9.28
N ARG A 388 9.70 -18.30 -9.16
CA ARG A 388 8.38 -17.83 -9.60
C ARG A 388 7.97 -16.56 -8.85
N VAL A 389 8.15 -16.55 -7.53
CA VAL A 389 7.83 -15.39 -6.67
C VAL A 389 8.74 -14.22 -7.01
N ILE A 390 10.04 -14.47 -7.17
CA ILE A 390 11.03 -13.45 -7.53
C ILE A 390 10.65 -12.79 -8.87
N LEU A 391 10.33 -13.58 -9.90
CA LEU A 391 9.93 -13.03 -11.20
C LEU A 391 8.66 -12.19 -11.08
N LEU A 392 7.63 -12.68 -10.38
CA LEU A 392 6.38 -11.95 -10.19
C LEU A 392 6.59 -10.63 -9.43
N ARG A 393 7.40 -10.63 -8.35
CA ARG A 393 7.75 -9.41 -7.62
C ARG A 393 8.43 -8.38 -8.52
N VAL A 394 9.42 -8.82 -9.29
CA VAL A 394 10.18 -7.93 -10.16
C VAL A 394 9.32 -7.42 -11.31
N LEU A 395 8.44 -8.24 -11.86
CA LEU A 395 7.47 -7.81 -12.86
C LEU A 395 6.53 -6.74 -12.32
N VAL A 396 6.10 -6.81 -11.06
CA VAL A 396 5.33 -5.73 -10.43
C VAL A 396 6.13 -4.42 -10.39
N ASP A 397 7.41 -4.49 -10.01
CA ASP A 397 8.28 -3.31 -9.96
C ASP A 397 8.52 -2.70 -11.34
N TRP A 398 8.84 -3.54 -12.33
CA TRP A 398 9.01 -3.13 -13.71
C TRP A 398 7.70 -2.59 -14.30
N CYS A 399 6.57 -3.24 -14.04
CA CYS A 399 5.25 -2.76 -14.46
C CYS A 399 4.94 -1.38 -13.87
N ALA A 400 5.17 -1.16 -12.58
CA ALA A 400 4.92 0.15 -11.94
C ALA A 400 5.82 1.27 -12.49
N SER A 401 6.99 0.91 -13.00
CA SER A 401 8.01 1.86 -13.47
C SER A 401 7.89 2.17 -14.96
N HIS A 402 7.54 1.16 -15.77
CA HIS A 402 7.60 1.24 -17.24
C HIS A 402 6.24 1.12 -17.92
N SER A 403 5.21 0.55 -17.27
CA SER A 403 3.87 0.48 -17.88
C SER A 403 3.29 1.88 -18.07
N PRO A 404 2.97 2.31 -19.30
CA PRO A 404 2.31 3.59 -19.53
C PRO A 404 0.94 3.68 -18.85
N ALA A 405 0.27 2.55 -18.62
CA ALA A 405 -1.03 2.52 -17.96
C ALA A 405 -0.92 2.77 -16.45
N ILE A 406 -0.10 1.97 -15.76
CA ILE A 406 0.04 2.01 -14.30
C ILE A 406 0.87 3.20 -13.85
N HIS A 407 2.01 3.47 -14.50
CA HIS A 407 2.89 4.57 -14.12
C HIS A 407 2.17 5.93 -14.19
N ASN A 408 1.40 6.16 -15.26
CA ASN A 408 0.60 7.38 -15.40
C ASN A 408 -0.55 7.45 -14.38
N GLU A 409 -1.13 6.32 -13.96
CA GLU A 409 -2.13 6.32 -12.90
C GLU A 409 -1.50 6.60 -11.52
N ILE A 410 -0.31 6.06 -11.23
CA ILE A 410 0.48 6.42 -10.04
C ILE A 410 0.77 7.92 -10.04
N TYR A 411 1.14 8.50 -11.18
CA TYR A 411 1.35 9.94 -11.31
C TYR A 411 0.07 10.73 -10.95
N LYS A 412 -1.09 10.33 -11.49
CA LYS A 412 -2.38 10.98 -11.16
C LYS A 412 -2.76 10.85 -9.68
N LEU A 413 -2.48 9.70 -9.05
CA LEU A 413 -2.76 9.47 -7.62
C LEU A 413 -1.81 10.25 -6.70
N SER A 414 -0.54 10.36 -7.08
CA SER A 414 0.48 11.07 -6.30
C SER A 414 0.42 12.59 -6.46
N HIS A 415 0.00 13.10 -7.63
CA HIS A 415 -0.09 14.53 -7.96
C HIS A 415 -1.54 15.03 -7.91
N GLY A 416 -2.26 14.67 -6.84
CA GLY A 416 -3.57 15.22 -6.56
C GLY A 416 -3.52 16.74 -6.37
N LYS A 417 -4.64 17.45 -6.60
CA LYS A 417 -4.72 18.91 -6.39
C LYS A 417 -4.57 19.34 -4.92
N LYS A 418 -4.59 18.38 -4.00
CA LYS A 418 -4.61 18.59 -2.55
C LYS A 418 -3.76 17.50 -1.91
N ASP A 419 -2.97 17.90 -0.93
CA ASP A 419 -2.15 16.99 -0.13
C ASP A 419 -2.89 16.54 1.14
N PRO A 420 -2.50 15.38 1.73
CA PRO A 420 -2.98 14.98 3.04
C PRO A 420 -2.65 16.04 4.09
N VAL A 421 -3.61 16.38 4.95
CA VAL A 421 -3.43 17.46 5.95
C VAL A 421 -2.37 17.15 7.01
N PHE A 422 -2.02 15.87 7.21
CA PHE A 422 -0.93 15.44 8.08
C PHE A 422 0.43 15.37 7.36
N GLY A 423 0.50 15.80 6.09
CA GLY A 423 1.68 15.74 5.24
C GLY A 423 1.83 14.41 4.50
N ILE A 424 2.84 14.34 3.62
CA ILE A 424 3.14 13.15 2.82
C ILE A 424 4.16 12.28 3.56
N HIS A 425 3.74 11.08 3.94
CA HIS A 425 4.57 10.07 4.63
C HIS A 425 4.73 8.82 3.76
N THR A 426 5.65 7.94 4.11
CA THR A 426 5.90 6.68 3.37
C THR A 426 4.73 5.71 3.43
N GLN A 427 4.10 5.59 4.60
CA GLN A 427 3.04 4.63 4.88
C GLN A 427 1.89 5.32 5.62
N GLN A 428 0.67 4.98 5.27
CA GLN A 428 -0.56 5.48 5.87
C GLN A 428 -1.45 4.29 6.22
N VAL A 429 -2.26 4.40 7.26
CA VAL A 429 -3.19 3.35 7.69
C VAL A 429 -4.50 3.94 8.19
N PRO A 430 -5.61 3.17 8.21
CA PRO A 430 -6.85 3.61 8.83
C PRO A 430 -6.67 3.94 10.32
N ARG A 431 -7.34 4.99 10.80
CA ARG A 431 -7.27 5.44 12.20
C ARG A 431 -7.65 4.33 13.18
N TYR A 432 -8.71 3.60 12.90
CA TYR A 432 -9.22 2.56 13.79
C TYR A 432 -8.26 1.37 13.96
N ALA A 433 -7.40 1.08 12.98
CA ALA A 433 -6.40 0.01 13.07
C ALA A 433 -5.28 0.34 14.07
N ILE A 434 -4.95 1.64 14.25
CA ILE A 434 -3.99 2.05 15.28
C ILE A 434 -4.70 2.35 16.59
N GLU A 435 -5.71 3.21 16.59
CA GLU A 435 -6.29 3.77 17.81
C GLU A 435 -7.28 2.82 18.50
N GLY A 436 -7.89 1.91 17.74
CA GLY A 436 -8.99 1.05 18.18
C GLY A 436 -10.36 1.69 17.95
N VAL A 437 -11.39 0.84 17.93
CA VAL A 437 -12.78 1.21 17.66
C VAL A 437 -13.27 2.27 18.66
N GLU A 438 -13.16 1.98 19.96
CA GLU A 438 -13.66 2.86 21.02
C GLU A 438 -13.00 4.25 21.01
N ASN A 439 -11.67 4.31 20.82
CA ASN A 439 -10.95 5.57 20.81
C ASN A 439 -11.30 6.42 19.59
N THR A 440 -11.45 5.80 18.42
CA THR A 440 -11.85 6.48 17.18
C THR A 440 -13.25 7.07 17.34
N MET A 441 -14.18 6.29 17.89
CA MET A 441 -15.52 6.76 18.26
C MET A 441 -15.48 7.91 19.26
N ASN A 442 -14.70 7.80 20.32
CA ASN A 442 -14.55 8.87 21.32
C ASN A 442 -13.95 10.16 20.75
N GLN A 443 -13.04 10.05 19.78
CA GLN A 443 -12.53 11.21 19.05
C GLN A 443 -13.61 11.87 18.20
N PHE A 444 -14.45 11.08 17.52
CA PHE A 444 -15.61 11.62 16.81
C PHE A 444 -16.54 12.41 17.75
N LYS A 445 -16.85 11.87 18.95
CA LYS A 445 -17.66 12.60 19.96
C LYS A 445 -17.04 13.95 20.34
N LYS A 446 -15.73 13.97 20.55
CA LYS A 446 -14.97 15.20 20.86
C LYS A 446 -15.03 16.18 19.70
N LEU A 447 -14.93 15.70 18.46
CA LEU A 447 -15.02 16.51 17.26
C LEU A 447 -16.40 17.14 17.10
N CYS A 448 -17.49 16.36 17.25
CA CYS A 448 -18.86 16.88 17.23
C CYS A 448 -19.06 18.00 18.25
N SER A 449 -18.60 17.80 19.49
CA SER A 449 -18.67 18.80 20.55
C SER A 449 -17.88 20.08 20.20
N LEU A 450 -16.70 19.93 19.60
CA LEU A 450 -15.83 21.04 19.17
C LEU A 450 -16.48 21.85 18.05
N VAL A 451 -16.96 21.18 17.02
CA VAL A 451 -17.65 21.78 15.86
C VAL A 451 -18.94 22.48 16.31
N GLN A 452 -19.70 21.86 17.21
CA GLN A 452 -20.88 22.46 17.81
C GLN A 452 -20.54 23.79 18.49
N SER A 453 -19.51 23.80 19.33
CA SER A 453 -19.05 25.01 20.02
C SER A 453 -18.62 26.11 19.04
N ARG A 454 -17.90 25.74 17.96
CA ARG A 454 -17.49 26.70 16.92
C ARG A 454 -18.69 27.35 16.24
N TYR A 455 -19.68 26.58 15.81
CA TYR A 455 -20.87 27.13 15.16
C TYR A 455 -21.70 28.01 16.10
N GLU A 456 -21.83 27.64 17.38
CA GLU A 456 -22.55 28.47 18.37
C GLU A 456 -21.87 29.82 18.63
N ILE A 457 -20.54 29.82 18.76
CA ILE A 457 -19.77 31.04 18.93
C ILE A 457 -19.92 31.90 17.67
N ARG A 458 -19.78 31.28 16.49
CA ARG A 458 -19.90 31.95 15.20
C ARG A 458 -21.29 32.54 14.98
N SER A 459 -22.36 31.83 15.31
CA SER A 459 -23.74 32.31 15.17
C SER A 459 -24.07 33.49 16.08
N LYS A 460 -23.36 33.63 17.20
CA LYS A 460 -23.53 34.74 18.16
C LYS A 460 -22.72 35.99 17.77
N LYS A 461 -21.80 35.91 16.81
CA LYS A 461 -21.00 37.08 16.37
C LYS A 461 -21.86 38.07 15.59
N LYS A 462 -21.69 39.36 15.88
CA LYS A 462 -22.51 40.45 15.34
C LYS A 462 -22.59 40.45 13.81
N HIS A 463 -21.47 40.20 13.13
CA HIS A 463 -21.41 40.22 11.67
C HIS A 463 -22.17 39.05 11.02
N PHE A 464 -22.12 37.85 11.62
CA PHE A 464 -22.85 36.68 11.12
C PHE A 464 -24.36 36.82 11.34
N ILE A 465 -24.79 37.37 12.48
CA ILE A 465 -26.22 37.67 12.73
C ILE A 465 -26.77 38.61 11.65
N LYS A 466 -26.02 39.65 11.28
CA LYS A 466 -26.41 40.57 10.19
C LYS A 466 -26.49 39.85 8.85
N GLN A 467 -25.49 39.04 8.50
CA GLN A 467 -25.47 38.29 7.24
C GLN A 467 -26.57 37.21 7.14
N LEU A 468 -26.94 36.60 8.26
CA LEU A 468 -28.05 35.64 8.35
C LEU A 468 -29.40 36.32 8.11
N ARG A 469 -29.61 37.52 8.68
CA ARG A 469 -30.83 38.33 8.43
C ARG A 469 -30.93 38.80 6.98
N GLU A 470 -29.79 39.08 6.34
CA GLU A 470 -29.72 39.49 4.93
C GLU A 470 -29.72 38.29 3.96
N GLY A 471 -29.75 37.04 4.44
CA GLY A 471 -29.76 35.85 3.61
C GLY A 471 -28.47 35.58 2.81
N ARG A 472 -27.36 36.29 3.08
CA ARG A 472 -26.12 36.20 2.28
C ARG A 472 -25.33 34.88 2.47
N LYS A 473 -25.68 34.09 3.49
CA LYS A 473 -25.00 32.83 3.87
C LYS A 473 -26.03 31.70 4.08
N PRO A 474 -26.69 31.20 3.01
CA PRO A 474 -27.73 30.18 3.12
C PRO A 474 -27.21 28.87 3.72
N ASP A 475 -25.99 28.46 3.36
CA ASP A 475 -25.33 27.27 3.90
C ASP A 475 -25.17 27.33 5.44
N LEU A 476 -24.72 28.48 5.96
CA LEU A 476 -24.58 28.67 7.40
C LEU A 476 -25.93 28.64 8.13
N SER A 477 -27.00 29.18 7.52
CA SER A 477 -28.35 29.12 8.11
C SER A 477 -28.81 27.67 8.24
N ARG A 478 -28.72 26.90 7.15
CA ARG A 478 -29.10 25.49 7.11
C ARG A 478 -28.30 24.66 8.12
N LYS A 479 -26.98 24.86 8.22
CA LYS A 479 -26.13 24.20 9.21
C LYS A 479 -26.54 24.52 10.64
N LEU A 480 -26.95 25.75 10.92
CA LEU A 480 -27.45 26.14 12.25
C LEU A 480 -28.83 25.55 12.57
N GLU A 481 -29.68 25.33 11.57
CA GLU A 481 -30.97 24.63 11.71
C GLU A 481 -30.75 23.16 12.05
N ILE A 482 -29.93 22.44 11.27
CA ILE A 482 -29.55 21.05 11.53
C ILE A 482 -28.95 20.91 12.94
N LEU A 483 -28.07 21.83 13.33
CA LEU A 483 -27.45 21.82 14.65
C LEU A 483 -28.45 22.07 15.79
N LYS A 484 -29.55 22.80 15.55
CA LYS A 484 -30.64 22.93 16.53
C LYS A 484 -31.44 21.63 16.64
N GLU A 485 -31.76 20.98 15.52
CA GLU A 485 -32.46 19.69 15.48
C GLU A 485 -31.67 18.59 16.21
N VAL A 486 -30.39 18.44 15.88
CA VAL A 486 -29.52 17.46 16.55
C VAL A 486 -29.47 17.70 18.06
N LYS A 487 -29.49 18.97 18.51
CA LYS A 487 -29.53 19.30 19.93
C LYS A 487 -30.85 19.00 20.60
N THR A 488 -31.98 19.21 19.91
CA THR A 488 -33.29 18.87 20.48
C THR A 488 -33.37 17.35 20.66
N ASP A 489 -32.92 16.58 19.67
CA ASP A 489 -32.89 15.12 19.73
C ASP A 489 -32.01 14.63 20.90
N LEU A 490 -30.79 15.19 21.04
CA LEU A 490 -29.87 14.86 22.13
C LEU A 490 -30.33 15.31 23.53
N LYS A 491 -31.18 16.34 23.62
CA LYS A 491 -31.74 16.81 24.90
C LYS A 491 -32.92 15.96 25.35
N ASN A 492 -33.71 15.47 24.41
CA ASN A 492 -34.91 14.68 24.67
C ASN A 492 -34.60 13.23 25.08
N THR A 493 -33.35 12.80 24.88
CA THR A 493 -32.92 11.41 25.10
C THR A 493 -32.25 11.21 26.45
N ALA A 494 -32.46 10.03 27.05
CA ALA A 494 -31.86 9.63 28.33
C ALA A 494 -30.33 9.62 28.24
N LYS A 495 -29.65 9.91 29.36
CA LYS A 495 -28.18 10.08 29.39
C LYS A 495 -27.42 8.82 28.94
N SER A 496 -27.97 7.63 29.14
CA SER A 496 -27.40 6.33 28.73
C SER A 496 -27.37 6.12 27.21
N GLU A 497 -28.38 6.63 26.50
CA GLU A 497 -28.57 6.38 25.06
C GLU A 497 -27.99 7.50 24.18
N LYS A 498 -27.45 8.57 24.79
CA LYS A 498 -26.93 9.73 24.04
C LYS A 498 -25.80 9.38 23.10
N ASP A 499 -24.98 8.41 23.47
CA ASP A 499 -23.85 7.99 22.66
C ASP A 499 -24.31 7.23 21.41
N GLU A 500 -25.27 6.34 21.55
CA GLU A 500 -25.86 5.58 20.45
C GLU A 500 -26.64 6.50 19.50
N LEU A 501 -27.41 7.43 20.05
CA LEU A 501 -28.09 8.47 19.28
C LEU A 501 -27.10 9.39 18.53
N LEU A 502 -25.96 9.71 19.13
CA LEU A 502 -24.95 10.54 18.46
C LEU A 502 -24.41 9.87 17.19
N PHE A 503 -24.25 8.55 17.21
CA PHE A 503 -23.82 7.77 16.04
C PHE A 503 -24.95 7.57 15.02
N SER A 504 -26.19 7.41 15.45
CA SER A 504 -27.34 7.33 14.52
C SER A 504 -27.57 8.65 13.79
N LEU A 505 -27.21 9.79 14.40
CA LEU A 505 -27.26 11.11 13.79
C LEU A 505 -26.07 11.43 12.87
N TYR A 506 -25.17 10.49 12.59
CA TYR A 506 -23.97 10.71 11.77
C TYR A 506 -24.29 11.38 10.42
N ASP A 507 -25.34 10.93 9.74
CA ASP A 507 -25.70 11.45 8.42
C ASP A 507 -26.14 12.93 8.48
N LYS A 508 -26.68 13.38 9.63
CA LYS A 508 -26.97 14.80 9.90
C LYS A 508 -25.71 15.59 10.29
N TRP A 509 -24.68 14.94 10.83
CA TRP A 509 -23.40 15.58 11.18
C TRP A 509 -22.49 15.82 9.97
N VAL A 510 -22.54 14.97 8.93
CA VAL A 510 -21.67 15.10 7.74
C VAL A 510 -21.72 16.51 7.12
N PRO A 511 -22.89 17.13 6.86
CA PRO A 511 -22.94 18.50 6.35
C PRO A 511 -22.27 19.52 7.27
N LEU A 512 -22.28 19.32 8.59
CA LEU A 512 -21.66 20.26 9.55
C LEU A 512 -20.14 20.27 9.48
N PHE A 513 -19.50 19.20 8.97
CA PHE A 513 -18.05 19.18 8.80
C PHE A 513 -17.60 19.91 7.53
N GLU A 514 -18.48 20.02 6.54
CA GLU A 514 -18.19 20.65 5.25
C GLU A 514 -17.80 22.13 5.43
N GLY A 515 -16.59 22.49 5.00
CA GLY A 515 -16.03 23.84 5.12
C GLY A 515 -15.26 24.10 6.42
N GLU A 516 -15.38 23.24 7.43
CA GLU A 516 -14.55 23.29 8.66
C GLU A 516 -13.36 22.35 8.57
N LEU A 517 -13.63 21.09 8.20
CA LEU A 517 -12.63 20.05 8.05
C LEU A 517 -12.74 19.41 6.67
N PRO A 518 -11.59 19.08 6.06
CA PRO A 518 -11.57 18.34 4.80
C PRO A 518 -11.95 16.87 4.93
N ASP A 519 -11.80 16.30 6.12
CA ASP A 519 -11.92 14.87 6.43
C ASP A 519 -12.22 14.71 7.93
N GLN A 520 -12.72 13.56 8.36
CA GLN A 520 -13.14 13.30 9.74
C GLN A 520 -12.87 11.82 10.15
N PRO A 521 -12.79 11.49 11.46
CA PRO A 521 -12.32 10.18 11.93
C PRO A 521 -13.11 8.94 11.47
N LEU A 522 -14.42 9.09 11.21
CA LEU A 522 -15.33 8.04 10.77
C LEU A 522 -15.53 8.01 9.24
N ALA A 523 -14.76 8.77 8.45
CA ALA A 523 -14.91 8.74 7.00
C ALA A 523 -14.28 7.45 6.45
N ASN A 524 -14.68 7.01 5.25
CA ASN A 524 -14.08 5.83 4.63
C ASN A 524 -12.67 6.16 4.08
N PRO A 525 -11.59 5.55 4.62
CA PRO A 525 -10.23 5.82 4.14
C PRO A 525 -9.95 5.23 2.74
N PHE A 526 -10.76 4.25 2.30
CA PHE A 526 -10.57 3.54 1.03
C PHE A 526 -11.32 4.19 -0.15
N SER A 527 -12.30 5.07 0.10
CA SER A 527 -12.99 5.78 -0.98
C SER A 527 -12.16 6.97 -1.51
N GLU A 528 -11.27 7.51 -0.69
CA GLU A 528 -10.52 8.73 -1.01
C GLU A 528 -9.25 8.43 -1.82
N ARG A 529 -9.18 9.01 -3.04
CA ARG A 529 -8.00 8.90 -3.91
C ARG A 529 -6.72 9.43 -3.26
N LEU A 530 -6.87 10.39 -2.34
CA LEU A 530 -5.78 11.04 -1.63
C LEU A 530 -4.95 10.07 -0.79
N TYR A 531 -5.58 9.07 -0.18
CA TYR A 531 -4.92 8.12 0.70
C TYR A 531 -4.49 6.84 -0.04
N LYS A 532 -5.22 6.45 -1.08
CA LYS A 532 -5.09 5.16 -1.80
C LYS A 532 -3.66 4.68 -2.05
N LEU A 533 -2.78 5.51 -2.61
CA LEU A 533 -1.44 5.05 -3.04
C LEU A 533 -0.56 4.58 -1.86
N ARG A 534 -0.63 5.29 -0.73
CA ARG A 534 0.24 5.06 0.44
C ARG A 534 -0.45 4.38 1.61
N LEU A 535 -1.77 4.23 1.54
CA LEU A 535 -2.58 3.49 2.50
C LEU A 535 -2.20 2.00 2.43
N GLN A 536 -1.92 1.36 3.57
CA GLN A 536 -1.71 -0.08 3.65
C GLN A 536 -3.01 -0.74 4.08
N GLU A 537 -3.70 -1.37 3.14
CA GLU A 537 -5.05 -1.92 3.34
C GLU A 537 -5.02 -3.12 4.28
N PHE A 538 -3.99 -3.97 4.17
CA PHE A 538 -3.89 -5.20 4.94
C PHE A 538 -3.44 -4.98 6.39
N PHE A 539 -3.14 -3.75 6.80
CA PHE A 539 -2.66 -3.44 8.15
C PHE A 539 -3.78 -3.58 9.18
N LEU A 540 -3.53 -4.36 10.23
CA LEU A 540 -4.48 -4.57 11.33
C LEU A 540 -4.11 -3.79 12.60
N GLY A 541 -2.81 -3.63 12.85
CA GLY A 541 -2.38 -2.95 14.07
C GLY A 541 -0.88 -2.97 14.28
N ARG A 542 -0.42 -2.03 15.12
CA ARG A 542 0.96 -1.89 15.56
C ARG A 542 1.03 -2.02 17.07
N VAL A 543 1.89 -2.93 17.54
CA VAL A 543 2.11 -3.17 18.97
C VAL A 543 3.53 -2.75 19.33
N PRO A 544 3.71 -1.77 20.26
CA PRO A 544 5.03 -1.35 20.72
C PRO A 544 5.87 -2.51 21.25
N HIS A 545 7.17 -2.50 20.94
CA HIS A 545 8.15 -3.56 21.29
C HIS A 545 7.84 -4.96 20.73
N VAL A 546 6.88 -5.06 19.80
CA VAL A 546 6.52 -6.31 19.13
C VAL A 546 6.68 -6.12 17.63
N GLY A 547 5.85 -5.29 17.01
CA GLY A 547 5.87 -5.04 15.57
C GLY A 547 4.47 -4.85 15.00
N ASP A 548 4.34 -5.10 13.70
CA ASP A 548 3.13 -4.84 12.93
C ASP A 548 2.41 -6.14 12.55
N PHE A 549 1.09 -6.06 12.40
CA PHE A 549 0.23 -7.20 12.04
C PHE A 549 -0.52 -6.92 10.75
N TYR A 550 -0.54 -7.90 9.85
CA TYR A 550 -1.13 -7.79 8.53
C TYR A 550 -2.03 -8.99 8.21
N MET A 551 -3.13 -8.77 7.50
CA MET A 551 -4.01 -9.81 6.98
C MET A 551 -4.29 -9.55 5.49
N PRO A 552 -3.63 -10.28 4.58
CA PRO A 552 -3.76 -10.06 3.13
C PRO A 552 -5.15 -10.48 2.65
N ARG A 553 -5.92 -9.51 2.14
CA ARG A 553 -7.29 -9.70 1.65
C ARG A 553 -7.54 -8.80 0.46
N LEU A 554 -7.97 -9.35 -0.68
CA LEU A 554 -8.19 -8.55 -1.88
C LEU A 554 -9.58 -7.90 -1.93
N HIS A 555 -9.80 -7.13 -3.00
CA HIS A 555 -11.06 -6.45 -3.33
C HIS A 555 -11.43 -5.31 -2.37
N SER A 556 -10.46 -4.42 -2.11
CA SER A 556 -10.67 -3.20 -1.31
C SER A 556 -11.20 -2.01 -2.11
N TYR A 557 -11.02 -2.02 -3.44
CA TYR A 557 -11.43 -0.92 -4.33
C TYR A 557 -12.10 -1.46 -5.57
N GLY A 558 -13.14 -0.76 -6.04
CA GLY A 558 -13.80 -1.07 -7.30
C GLY A 558 -15.31 -1.08 -7.15
N GLU A 559 -15.94 -1.92 -7.96
CA GLU A 559 -17.38 -2.20 -7.94
C GLU A 559 -17.66 -3.40 -7.02
N SER A 560 -18.93 -3.62 -6.63
CA SER A 560 -19.35 -4.71 -5.73
C SER A 560 -18.60 -4.74 -4.38
N LEU A 561 -18.62 -3.63 -3.64
CA LEU A 561 -17.99 -3.50 -2.32
C LEU A 561 -18.95 -3.76 -1.13
N GLU A 562 -20.15 -4.29 -1.39
CA GLU A 562 -21.22 -4.45 -0.38
C GLU A 562 -20.77 -5.28 0.83
N MET A 563 -20.00 -6.34 0.59
CA MET A 563 -19.48 -7.25 1.63
C MET A 563 -18.00 -6.99 1.97
N SER A 564 -17.41 -5.91 1.47
CA SER A 564 -16.00 -5.60 1.69
C SER A 564 -15.76 -5.10 3.12
N THR A 565 -14.76 -5.66 3.80
CA THR A 565 -14.32 -5.17 5.12
C THR A 565 -13.54 -3.85 5.03
N PHE A 566 -13.23 -3.39 3.82
CA PHE A 566 -12.49 -2.16 3.55
C PHE A 566 -13.43 -0.96 3.43
N THR A 567 -14.04 -0.58 4.54
CA THR A 567 -15.02 0.51 4.60
C THR A 567 -14.77 1.44 5.80
N ASP A 568 -15.65 2.43 6.00
CA ASP A 568 -15.65 3.26 7.19
C ASP A 568 -15.93 2.46 8.47
N LEU A 569 -15.49 2.97 9.62
CA LEU A 569 -15.61 2.25 10.89
C LEU A 569 -17.06 1.91 11.25
N ARG A 570 -18.02 2.79 10.94
CA ARG A 570 -19.44 2.59 11.29
C ARG A 570 -20.00 1.42 10.48
N SER A 571 -19.80 1.44 9.17
CA SER A 571 -20.24 0.36 8.28
C SER A 571 -19.53 -0.96 8.60
N LEU A 572 -18.22 -0.93 8.89
CA LEU A 572 -17.45 -2.11 9.26
C LEU A 572 -17.99 -2.77 10.54
N GLN A 573 -18.20 -1.99 11.60
CA GLN A 573 -18.70 -2.54 12.88
C GLN A 573 -20.12 -3.10 12.73
N ALA A 574 -20.98 -2.44 11.96
CA ALA A 574 -22.32 -2.95 11.68
C ALA A 574 -22.27 -4.26 10.89
N LEU A 575 -21.42 -4.34 9.85
CA LEU A 575 -21.22 -5.55 9.05
C LEU A 575 -20.75 -6.73 9.93
N LEU A 576 -19.69 -6.53 10.71
CA LEU A 576 -19.14 -7.58 11.58
C LEU A 576 -20.16 -8.03 12.65
N SER A 577 -20.93 -7.10 13.21
CA SER A 577 -21.96 -7.41 14.21
C SER A 577 -23.07 -8.29 13.63
N LYS A 578 -23.49 -8.06 12.37
CA LYS A 578 -24.47 -8.91 11.69
C LYS A 578 -23.99 -10.35 11.53
N PHE A 579 -22.71 -10.56 11.20
CA PHE A 579 -22.12 -11.91 11.14
C PHE A 579 -22.00 -12.55 12.51
N LYS A 580 -21.62 -11.78 13.53
CA LYS A 580 -21.53 -12.25 14.91
C LYS A 580 -22.88 -12.69 15.48
N ASN A 581 -23.95 -11.99 15.11
CA ASN A 581 -25.32 -12.32 15.50
C ASN A 581 -25.98 -13.39 14.61
N ASN A 582 -25.25 -13.93 13.62
CA ASN A 582 -25.77 -14.86 12.60
C ASN A 582 -26.93 -14.30 11.75
N GLU A 583 -27.07 -12.97 11.65
CA GLU A 583 -28.02 -12.32 10.73
C GLU A 583 -27.57 -12.47 9.26
N TYR A 584 -26.25 -12.41 9.05
CA TYR A 584 -25.63 -12.72 7.75
C TYR A 584 -24.89 -14.05 7.82
N ASN A 585 -25.05 -14.84 6.76
CA ASN A 585 -24.48 -16.18 6.59
C ASN A 585 -23.72 -16.28 5.25
N ALA A 586 -23.08 -17.44 5.01
CA ALA A 586 -22.39 -17.72 3.75
C ALA A 586 -23.27 -17.47 2.51
N PHE A 587 -24.58 -17.78 2.59
CA PHE A 587 -25.51 -17.55 1.50
C PHE A 587 -25.72 -16.05 1.21
N THR A 588 -25.95 -15.22 2.22
CA THR A 588 -26.04 -13.76 2.04
C THR A 588 -24.76 -13.16 1.45
N LEU A 589 -23.61 -13.77 1.78
CA LEU A 589 -22.33 -13.38 1.19
C LEU A 589 -22.29 -13.73 -0.30
N PHE A 590 -22.72 -14.94 -0.66
CA PHE A 590 -22.83 -15.39 -2.04
C PHE A 590 -23.80 -14.53 -2.87
N GLU A 591 -24.94 -14.11 -2.31
CA GLU A 591 -25.90 -13.23 -2.99
C GLU A 591 -25.34 -11.84 -3.31
N ASN A 592 -24.43 -11.33 -2.48
CA ASN A 592 -23.90 -9.97 -2.57
C ASN A 592 -22.43 -9.96 -3.04
N ASP A 593 -22.12 -10.78 -4.05
CA ASP A 593 -20.80 -10.86 -4.70
C ASP A 593 -19.63 -11.16 -3.75
N GLY A 594 -19.86 -11.86 -2.64
CA GLY A 594 -18.84 -12.22 -1.65
C GLY A 594 -17.70 -13.06 -2.21
N GLN A 595 -17.93 -13.77 -3.32
CA GLN A 595 -16.89 -14.49 -4.08
C GLN A 595 -15.86 -13.57 -4.75
N SER A 596 -16.15 -12.26 -4.86
CA SER A 596 -15.19 -11.26 -5.32
C SER A 596 -14.10 -11.01 -4.27
N MET A 597 -14.40 -11.26 -3.00
CA MET A 597 -13.43 -11.18 -1.91
C MET A 597 -12.59 -12.45 -1.85
N SER A 598 -11.37 -12.32 -1.33
CA SER A 598 -10.57 -13.50 -1.02
C SER A 598 -11.23 -14.31 0.09
N ALA A 599 -11.47 -15.60 -0.18
CA ALA A 599 -12.19 -16.50 0.73
C ALA A 599 -11.28 -17.04 1.84
N GLN A 600 -10.06 -17.47 1.48
CA GLN A 600 -9.06 -17.91 2.45
C GLN A 600 -8.23 -16.71 2.92
N PHE A 601 -7.64 -16.80 4.10
CA PHE A 601 -6.84 -15.72 4.68
C PHE A 601 -5.67 -16.26 5.49
N LYS A 602 -4.63 -15.44 5.65
CA LYS A 602 -3.57 -15.67 6.63
C LYS A 602 -3.40 -14.45 7.51
N LEU A 603 -3.01 -14.65 8.76
CA LEU A 603 -2.58 -13.59 9.64
C LEU A 603 -1.05 -13.61 9.74
N PHE A 604 -0.43 -12.46 9.51
CA PHE A 604 1.02 -12.30 9.56
C PHE A 604 1.45 -11.32 10.65
N TYR A 605 2.53 -11.67 11.34
CA TYR A 605 3.34 -10.77 12.13
C TYR A 605 4.56 -10.35 11.32
N HIS A 606 4.82 -9.05 11.28
CA HIS A 606 5.99 -8.45 10.66
C HIS A 606 6.88 -7.82 11.73
N ASP A 607 8.11 -8.32 11.84
CA ASP A 607 9.14 -7.80 12.74
C ASP A 607 9.75 -6.49 12.19
N THR A 608 8.91 -5.47 12.10
CA THR A 608 9.30 -4.13 11.69
C THR A 608 10.35 -3.48 12.58
N PRO A 609 10.40 -3.70 13.91
CA PRO A 609 11.48 -3.18 14.74
C PRO A 609 12.84 -3.69 14.29
N SER A 610 13.02 -5.00 14.12
CA SER A 610 14.31 -5.57 13.70
C SER A 610 14.71 -5.08 12.31
N LEU A 611 13.77 -5.08 11.35
CA LEU A 611 14.02 -4.58 10.00
C LEU A 611 14.44 -3.11 10.02
N ALA A 612 13.74 -2.27 10.79
CA ALA A 612 14.04 -0.85 10.88
C ALA A 612 15.43 -0.59 11.48
N HIS A 613 15.83 -1.35 12.50
CA HIS A 613 17.17 -1.27 13.10
C HIS A 613 18.26 -1.74 12.15
N ASP A 614 18.05 -2.87 11.47
CA ASP A 614 19.01 -3.41 10.52
C ASP A 614 19.27 -2.44 9.37
N VAL A 615 18.21 -1.85 8.81
CA VAL A 615 18.33 -0.81 7.77
C VAL A 615 18.99 0.46 8.31
N ALA A 616 18.60 0.94 9.50
CA ALA A 616 19.16 2.15 10.10
C ALA A 616 20.66 2.01 10.45
N GLN A 617 21.11 0.79 10.76
CA GLN A 617 22.51 0.48 11.05
C GLN A 617 23.32 0.09 9.81
N GLY A 618 22.70 0.08 8.61
CA GLY A 618 23.34 -0.36 7.37
C GLY A 618 23.72 -1.84 7.36
N LYS A 619 23.08 -2.67 8.18
CA LYS A 619 23.30 -4.12 8.22
C LYS A 619 22.69 -4.76 6.99
N ASN A 620 23.35 -5.81 6.49
CA ASN A 620 22.82 -6.59 5.38
C ASN A 620 21.51 -7.29 5.81
N THR A 621 20.44 -7.03 5.08
CA THR A 621 19.11 -7.64 5.27
C THR A 621 18.95 -8.93 4.46
N SER A 622 19.87 -9.21 3.54
CA SER A 622 19.83 -10.38 2.65
C SER A 622 19.82 -11.68 3.45
N GLY A 623 18.83 -12.54 3.19
CA GLY A 623 18.69 -13.84 3.84
C GLY A 623 18.15 -13.81 5.28
N LYS A 624 17.73 -12.64 5.79
CA LYS A 624 17.01 -12.53 7.07
C LYS A 624 15.50 -12.62 6.85
N VAL A 625 14.79 -13.10 7.86
CA VAL A 625 13.33 -13.26 7.84
C VAL A 625 12.67 -12.34 8.85
N TYR A 626 11.73 -11.53 8.37
CA TYR A 626 10.95 -10.61 9.20
C TYR A 626 9.45 -10.94 9.21
N TRP A 627 9.00 -11.88 8.37
CA TRP A 627 7.61 -12.25 8.21
C TRP A 627 7.32 -13.62 8.82
N TYR A 628 6.28 -13.69 9.64
CA TYR A 628 5.87 -14.89 10.35
C TYR A 628 4.36 -15.08 10.21
N GLU A 629 3.94 -16.23 9.71
CA GLU A 629 2.55 -16.68 9.76
C GLU A 629 2.14 -16.90 11.22
N LEU A 630 0.91 -16.55 11.57
CA LEU A 630 0.30 -16.77 12.88
C LEU A 630 -0.92 -17.69 12.82
N CYS A 631 -1.66 -17.66 11.72
CA CYS A 631 -2.78 -18.56 11.44
C CYS A 631 -3.07 -18.60 9.92
N HIS A 632 -3.79 -19.63 9.47
CA HIS A 632 -4.13 -19.84 8.05
C HIS A 632 -5.59 -20.22 7.80
N ASP A 633 -6.40 -20.30 8.86
CA ASP A 633 -7.85 -20.51 8.78
C ASP A 633 -8.58 -19.96 10.03
N SER A 634 -9.91 -20.06 10.04
CA SER A 634 -10.71 -19.64 11.19
C SER A 634 -10.43 -20.44 12.49
N THR A 635 -10.04 -21.71 12.40
CA THR A 635 -9.78 -22.54 13.58
C THR A 635 -8.48 -22.14 14.29
N THR A 636 -7.39 -22.01 13.53
CA THR A 636 -6.09 -21.54 13.99
C THR A 636 -6.12 -20.07 14.42
N LEU A 637 -7.06 -19.27 13.91
CA LEU A 637 -7.32 -17.91 14.42
C LEU A 637 -7.84 -17.93 15.87
N LEU A 638 -8.73 -18.85 16.24
CA LEU A 638 -9.20 -18.99 17.62
C LEU A 638 -8.06 -19.42 18.56
N GLU A 639 -7.20 -20.34 18.11
CA GLU A 639 -6.00 -20.74 18.86
C GLU A 639 -5.07 -19.55 19.09
N PHE A 640 -4.90 -18.69 18.09
CA PHE A 640 -4.13 -17.46 18.22
C PHE A 640 -4.80 -16.44 19.16
N LEU A 641 -6.12 -16.28 19.11
CA LEU A 641 -6.86 -15.41 20.04
C LEU A 641 -6.71 -15.87 21.50
N ASN A 642 -6.78 -17.19 21.74
CA ASN A 642 -6.52 -17.78 23.05
C ASN A 642 -5.06 -17.57 23.47
N PHE A 643 -4.11 -17.65 22.53
CA PHE A 643 -2.71 -17.37 22.79
C PHE A 643 -2.45 -15.91 23.19
N LEU A 644 -3.17 -14.95 22.58
CA LEU A 644 -3.05 -13.53 22.90
C LEU A 644 -3.42 -13.22 24.37
N ASP A 645 -4.31 -13.98 24.99
CA ASP A 645 -4.73 -13.75 26.37
C ASP A 645 -3.58 -13.90 27.36
N TYR A 646 -2.67 -14.86 27.15
CA TYR A 646 -1.45 -14.97 27.95
C TYR A 646 -0.63 -13.67 27.91
N LYS A 647 -0.63 -12.97 26.77
CA LYS A 647 0.17 -11.76 26.53
C LYS A 647 -0.48 -10.50 27.07
N ILE A 648 -1.81 -10.45 27.02
CA ILE A 648 -2.62 -9.32 27.50
C ILE A 648 -2.69 -9.33 29.04
N ALA A 649 -2.74 -10.51 29.65
CA ALA A 649 -2.81 -10.67 31.09
C ALA A 649 -1.74 -9.83 31.80
N LYS A 650 -2.18 -9.01 32.75
CA LYS A 650 -1.26 -8.25 33.60
C LYS A 650 -0.71 -9.22 34.65
N PRO A 651 0.62 -9.42 34.74
CA PRO A 651 1.20 -10.26 35.79
C PRO A 651 0.74 -9.70 37.15
N GLN A 652 -0.09 -10.47 37.86
CA GLN A 652 -0.41 -10.13 39.24
C GLN A 652 0.84 -10.37 40.08
N ASP A 653 1.04 -9.52 41.10
CA ASP A 653 2.09 -9.79 42.09
C ASP A 653 1.78 -11.13 42.76
N GLU A 654 2.66 -12.11 42.59
CA GLU A 654 2.62 -13.36 43.33
C GLU A 654 2.61 -13.03 44.82
N LYS A 655 1.42 -12.97 45.42
CA LYS A 655 1.30 -13.34 46.82
C LYS A 655 1.73 -14.80 46.84
N LYS A 656 2.91 -15.05 47.40
CA LYS A 656 3.43 -16.41 47.63
C LYS A 656 2.35 -17.21 48.35
N GLU A 657 1.59 -17.99 47.61
CA GLU A 657 0.66 -18.96 48.17
C GLU A 657 1.53 -20.16 48.53
N GLY A 658 1.75 -20.32 49.84
CA GLY A 658 2.68 -21.28 50.39
C GLY A 658 2.21 -22.71 50.16
N ASN A 659 2.97 -23.47 49.38
CA ASN A 659 3.04 -24.91 49.55
C ASN A 659 4.26 -25.22 50.42
N GLU A 660 4.07 -25.11 51.74
CA GLU A 660 4.99 -25.65 52.75
C GLU A 660 4.56 -27.08 53.11
N LYS A 661 5.24 -28.08 52.55
CA LYS A 661 5.47 -29.44 53.08
C LYS A 661 6.70 -29.97 52.29
N GLU A 662 7.85 -30.36 52.83
CA GLU A 662 8.37 -30.64 54.16
C GLU A 662 9.85 -30.26 54.17
N LYS A 663 10.37 -29.83 55.33
CA LYS A 663 11.80 -29.67 55.62
C LYS A 663 12.36 -30.96 56.19
N GLU A 664 13.61 -31.26 55.84
CA GLU A 664 14.74 -31.82 56.64
C GLU A 664 15.67 -32.55 55.65
N THR A 665 16.99 -32.42 55.54
CA THR A 665 18.15 -31.74 56.18
C THR A 665 19.27 -31.88 55.10
N SER A 666 20.15 -30.94 54.78
CA SER A 666 21.32 -30.48 55.55
C SER A 666 22.09 -29.40 54.76
N ASN A 667 22.71 -28.46 55.48
CA ASN A 667 23.67 -27.45 55.03
C ASN A 667 24.86 -28.08 54.24
N ASP A 668 25.61 -27.43 53.36
CA ASP A 668 26.24 -26.10 53.48
C ASP A 668 26.79 -25.58 52.13
N GLU A 669 27.10 -24.28 52.13
CA GLU A 669 27.95 -23.50 51.21
C GLU A 669 27.37 -22.78 49.97
N ALA A 670 27.82 -21.53 49.87
CA ALA A 670 27.24 -20.41 49.16
C ALA A 670 27.75 -20.28 47.73
N GLN A 671 26.85 -19.99 46.78
CA GLN A 671 27.14 -19.27 45.54
C GLN A 671 25.86 -18.66 44.93
N THR A 672 25.86 -17.33 44.82
CA THR A 672 25.25 -16.47 43.79
C THR A 672 23.87 -16.85 43.22
N LEU A 673 22.82 -16.16 43.69
CA LEU A 673 21.43 -16.26 43.20
C LEU A 673 21.23 -15.46 41.90
N GLU A 674 21.30 -16.15 40.75
CA GLU A 674 20.44 -15.86 39.60
C GLU A 674 19.01 -16.31 39.94
N GLN A 675 18.05 -15.38 39.92
CA GLN A 675 16.64 -15.69 40.17
C GLN A 675 16.03 -16.41 38.95
N ARG A 676 15.76 -17.71 39.12
CA ARG A 676 14.92 -18.55 38.25
C ARG A 676 13.52 -17.93 38.05
N PRO A 677 12.93 -18.03 36.86
CA PRO A 677 11.53 -17.67 36.65
C PRO A 677 10.60 -18.68 37.33
N ALA A 678 9.52 -18.17 37.91
CA ALA A 678 8.48 -18.94 38.58
C ALA A 678 7.73 -19.84 37.60
N VAL A 679 7.44 -21.05 38.08
CA VAL A 679 6.75 -22.15 37.41
C VAL A 679 5.27 -21.77 37.23
N THR A 680 4.89 -21.47 35.99
CA THR A 680 3.52 -21.72 35.54
C THR A 680 3.47 -23.15 35.02
N THR A 681 2.40 -23.85 35.37
CA THR A 681 2.16 -25.27 35.13
C THR A 681 2.26 -25.68 33.66
N ASP A 682 2.81 -26.87 33.45
CA ASP A 682 2.96 -27.66 32.21
C ASP A 682 3.93 -27.14 31.13
N SER A 683 5.10 -27.76 31.11
CA SER A 683 6.14 -27.62 30.09
C SER A 683 5.69 -28.22 28.75
N ASN A 684 4.91 -27.48 27.97
CA ASN A 684 4.91 -27.65 26.52
C ASN A 684 6.08 -26.84 25.93
N PRO A 685 7.20 -27.46 25.51
CA PRO A 685 8.35 -26.75 24.95
C PRO A 685 8.04 -26.04 23.60
N SER A 686 6.87 -26.30 23.03
CA SER A 686 6.38 -25.77 21.76
C SER A 686 5.73 -24.39 21.87
N ILE A 687 5.12 -24.04 23.01
CA ILE A 687 4.35 -22.80 23.17
C ILE A 687 4.88 -21.95 24.32
N ASN A 688 5.12 -20.66 24.07
CA ASN A 688 5.50 -19.73 25.12
C ASN A 688 4.23 -19.20 25.80
N THR A 689 3.83 -19.77 26.94
CA THR A 689 2.67 -19.30 27.73
C THR A 689 3.00 -18.12 28.65
N ASN A 690 4.27 -17.68 28.73
CA ASN A 690 4.67 -16.64 29.67
C ASN A 690 4.04 -15.27 29.31
N PRO A 691 3.52 -14.52 30.30
CA PRO A 691 2.94 -13.21 30.04
C PRO A 691 3.97 -12.18 29.60
N LEU A 692 3.51 -11.07 28.99
CA LEU A 692 4.42 -9.97 28.67
C LEU A 692 5.07 -9.42 29.96
N PRO A 693 6.35 -8.97 29.90
CA PRO A 693 7.05 -8.49 31.08
C PRO A 693 6.28 -7.40 31.82
N LYS A 694 6.28 -7.44 33.15
CA LYS A 694 5.49 -6.55 34.02
C LYS A 694 5.82 -5.05 33.85
N ASP A 695 7.01 -4.73 33.33
CA ASP A 695 7.52 -3.37 33.12
C ASP A 695 6.49 -2.44 32.45
N ALA A 696 6.41 -1.21 32.94
CA ALA A 696 5.44 -0.20 32.52
C ALA A 696 5.53 0.12 31.02
N LYS A 697 6.70 -0.04 30.40
CA LYS A 697 6.87 0.12 28.94
C LYS A 697 5.98 -0.81 28.12
N TYR A 698 5.63 -1.98 28.65
CA TYR A 698 4.74 -2.95 27.99
C TYR A 698 3.26 -2.73 28.29
N ASN A 699 2.87 -1.78 29.14
CA ASN A 699 1.45 -1.47 29.37
C ASN A 699 0.76 -0.95 28.11
N THR A 700 1.46 -0.14 27.31
CA THR A 700 0.94 0.32 26.01
C THR A 700 0.80 -0.85 25.05
N ALA A 701 1.76 -1.79 25.05
CA ALA A 701 1.68 -3.01 24.25
C ALA A 701 0.45 -3.85 24.61
N ARG A 702 0.18 -4.09 25.90
CA ARG A 702 -1.02 -4.81 26.37
C ARG A 702 -2.32 -4.18 25.85
N LYS A 703 -2.45 -2.85 25.92
CA LYS A 703 -3.63 -2.14 25.39
C LYS A 703 -3.79 -2.31 23.88
N LYS A 704 -2.69 -2.29 23.11
CA LYS A 704 -2.74 -2.49 21.66
C LYS A 704 -3.02 -3.95 21.29
N LEU A 705 -2.51 -4.91 22.05
CA LEU A 705 -2.85 -6.33 21.89
C LEU A 705 -4.32 -6.60 22.21
N GLN A 706 -4.88 -5.93 23.22
CA GLN A 706 -6.30 -6.02 23.55
C GLN A 706 -7.16 -5.53 22.38
N ILE A 707 -6.84 -4.37 21.80
CA ILE A 707 -7.54 -3.85 20.61
C ILE A 707 -7.42 -4.83 19.43
N LEU A 708 -6.23 -5.40 19.21
CA LEU A 708 -6.03 -6.39 18.15
C LEU A 708 -6.89 -7.65 18.38
N LYS A 709 -6.95 -8.14 19.62
CA LYS A 709 -7.80 -9.28 20.00
C LYS A 709 -9.27 -8.99 19.73
N GLU A 710 -9.77 -7.83 20.16
CA GLU A 710 -11.16 -7.41 19.93
C GLU A 710 -11.48 -7.37 18.43
N PHE A 711 -10.61 -6.75 17.63
CA PHE A 711 -10.79 -6.65 16.19
C PHE A 711 -10.79 -8.03 15.52
N LEU A 712 -9.83 -8.88 15.84
CA LEU A 712 -9.73 -10.24 15.28
C LEU A 712 -10.90 -11.13 15.74
N SER A 713 -11.40 -10.95 16.97
CA SER A 713 -12.54 -11.70 17.50
C SER A 713 -13.84 -11.37 16.76
N ASP A 714 -14.04 -10.10 16.35
CA ASP A 714 -15.21 -9.74 15.55
C ASP A 714 -15.03 -10.12 14.07
N TYR A 715 -13.80 -10.07 13.55
CA TYR A 715 -13.47 -10.54 12.19
C TYR A 715 -13.65 -12.06 12.01
N TYR A 716 -13.47 -12.85 13.06
CA TYR A 716 -13.57 -14.31 13.02
C TYR A 716 -14.85 -14.79 12.31
N PHE A 717 -16.00 -14.19 12.61
CA PHE A 717 -17.29 -14.64 12.10
C PHE A 717 -17.41 -14.48 10.58
N ILE A 718 -17.05 -13.31 10.05
CA ILE A 718 -17.10 -13.08 8.59
C ILE A 718 -16.06 -13.94 7.86
N LEU A 719 -14.85 -14.12 8.43
CA LEU A 719 -13.80 -14.94 7.85
C LEU A 719 -14.22 -16.42 7.76
N ARG A 720 -14.85 -16.95 8.81
CA ARG A 720 -15.40 -18.31 8.80
C ARG A 720 -16.47 -18.48 7.72
N GLN A 721 -17.35 -17.50 7.52
CA GLN A 721 -18.37 -17.58 6.46
C GLN A 721 -17.74 -17.50 5.07
N LEU A 722 -16.68 -16.72 4.87
CA LEU A 722 -15.93 -16.64 3.60
C LEU A 722 -15.29 -17.99 3.22
N GLU A 723 -14.68 -18.68 4.18
CA GLU A 723 -14.17 -20.04 3.97
C GLU A 723 -15.29 -20.99 3.55
N GLN A 724 -16.42 -20.93 4.26
CA GLN A 724 -17.60 -21.75 3.96
C GLN A 724 -18.18 -21.48 2.57
N VAL A 725 -18.15 -20.22 2.10
CA VAL A 725 -18.59 -19.87 0.73
C VAL A 725 -17.76 -20.59 -0.33
N LYS A 726 -16.43 -20.64 -0.18
CA LYS A 726 -15.56 -21.35 -1.12
C LYS A 726 -15.86 -22.86 -1.12
N VAL A 727 -16.15 -23.44 0.05
CA VAL A 727 -16.50 -24.86 0.19
C VAL A 727 -17.87 -25.17 -0.44
N GLN A 728 -18.89 -24.35 -0.19
CA GLN A 728 -20.27 -24.62 -0.63
C GLN A 728 -20.55 -24.20 -2.08
N PHE A 729 -20.04 -23.05 -2.49
CA PHE A 729 -20.41 -22.41 -3.75
C PHE A 729 -19.25 -22.30 -4.75
N ALA A 730 -17.99 -22.55 -4.32
CA ALA A 730 -16.79 -22.47 -5.15
C ALA A 730 -16.82 -21.22 -6.08
N ASP A 731 -16.56 -21.38 -7.37
CA ASP A 731 -16.65 -20.32 -8.39
C ASP A 731 -18.02 -20.31 -9.14
N MET A 732 -19.09 -20.83 -8.53
CA MET A 732 -20.41 -20.80 -9.15
C MET A 732 -20.86 -19.34 -9.32
N LYS A 733 -21.24 -18.92 -10.52
CA LYS A 733 -21.76 -17.57 -10.74
C LYS A 733 -23.22 -17.48 -10.29
N PRO A 734 -23.61 -16.47 -9.48
CA PRO A 734 -25.01 -16.26 -9.11
C PRO A 734 -25.90 -15.99 -10.34
N GLY A 735 -26.66 -16.98 -10.77
CA GLY A 735 -27.72 -16.78 -11.78
C GLY A 735 -29.05 -16.43 -11.12
N LYS A 736 -29.84 -15.50 -11.67
CA LYS A 736 -31.15 -15.07 -11.09
C LYS A 736 -32.09 -16.25 -10.74
N ARG A 737 -32.14 -17.29 -11.59
CA ARG A 737 -32.97 -18.49 -11.36
C ARG A 737 -32.35 -19.43 -10.33
N GLN A 738 -31.04 -19.59 -10.35
CA GLN A 738 -30.30 -20.47 -9.43
C GLN A 738 -30.29 -19.90 -8.00
N LEU A 739 -30.11 -18.58 -7.85
CA LEU A 739 -30.12 -17.89 -6.57
C LEU A 739 -31.43 -18.13 -5.81
N ARG A 740 -32.58 -18.00 -6.51
CA ARG A 740 -33.91 -18.29 -5.93
C ARG A 740 -34.07 -19.75 -5.52
N ARG A 741 -33.46 -20.70 -6.25
CA ARG A 741 -33.50 -22.11 -5.90
C ARG A 741 -32.66 -22.40 -4.65
N ILE A 742 -31.44 -21.89 -4.60
CA ILE A 742 -30.53 -22.05 -3.46
C ILE A 742 -31.11 -21.40 -2.20
N GLN A 743 -31.78 -20.25 -2.34
CA GLN A 743 -32.50 -19.61 -1.24
C GLN A 743 -33.61 -20.50 -0.66
N ARG A 744 -34.32 -21.26 -1.49
CA ARG A 744 -35.36 -22.20 -1.03
C ARG A 744 -34.76 -23.46 -0.43
N GLU A 745 -33.67 -23.95 -0.99
CA GLU A 745 -32.95 -25.14 -0.50
C GLU A 745 -32.36 -24.93 0.90
N THR A 746 -31.87 -23.71 1.19
CA THR A 746 -31.40 -23.33 2.54
C THR A 746 -32.53 -23.25 3.57
N VAL A 747 -33.77 -22.96 3.16
CA VAL A 747 -34.94 -23.01 4.06
C VAL A 747 -35.26 -24.47 4.44
N ASN A 748 -35.13 -25.40 3.49
CA ASN A 748 -35.34 -26.83 3.75
C ASN A 748 -34.27 -27.44 4.65
N TYR A 749 -33.02 -26.98 4.57
CA TYR A 749 -31.94 -27.43 5.47
C TYR A 749 -32.09 -26.93 6.92
N ASN A 750 -32.83 -25.84 7.15
CA ASN A 750 -33.11 -25.29 8.49
C ASN A 750 -34.36 -25.89 9.13
N THR A 751 -35.12 -26.71 8.40
CA THR A 751 -36.29 -27.43 8.89
C THR A 751 -35.90 -28.89 9.16
N GLU A 752 -35.09 -29.11 10.20
CA GLU A 752 -34.99 -30.45 10.79
C GLU A 752 -36.29 -30.74 11.56
N TYR A 753 -37.10 -31.61 10.95
CA TYR A 753 -38.09 -32.50 11.59
C TYR A 753 -38.91 -31.89 12.73
N ASP A 754 -40.03 -31.25 12.39
CA ASP A 754 -41.20 -31.27 13.25
C ASP A 754 -42.44 -31.68 12.44
N SER A 755 -42.95 -32.85 12.80
CA SER A 755 -44.19 -33.52 12.36
C SER A 755 -44.32 -34.05 10.92
N GLU A 756 -44.64 -35.34 10.88
CA GLU A 756 -45.20 -36.13 9.79
C GLU A 756 -46.45 -35.48 9.18
N GLU A 757 -46.55 -35.44 7.84
CA GLU A 757 -47.74 -35.88 7.11
C GLU A 757 -47.35 -36.16 5.65
N TYR A 758 -47.48 -37.42 5.24
CA TYR A 758 -47.48 -37.82 3.84
C TYR A 758 -48.70 -37.17 3.16
N VAL A 759 -48.48 -36.30 2.18
CA VAL A 759 -49.46 -36.08 1.12
C VAL A 759 -48.74 -36.28 -0.20
N ASP A 760 -48.99 -37.47 -0.72
CA ASP A 760 -48.82 -37.90 -2.09
C ASP A 760 -49.84 -37.12 -2.93
N ASP A 761 -49.38 -36.23 -3.80
CA ASP A 761 -50.19 -35.68 -4.90
C ASP A 761 -49.35 -35.82 -6.17
N GLU A 762 -49.48 -37.00 -6.78
CA GLU A 762 -49.28 -37.24 -8.20
C GLU A 762 -50.18 -36.28 -8.99
N GLU A 763 -49.58 -35.35 -9.75
CA GLU A 763 -50.20 -34.86 -10.99
C GLU A 763 -49.22 -35.16 -12.13
N GLU A 764 -49.45 -36.34 -12.72
CA GLU A 764 -49.18 -36.63 -14.12
C GLU A 764 -49.89 -35.60 -15.00
N ASP A 765 -49.16 -35.00 -15.93
CA ASP A 765 -49.73 -34.59 -17.21
C ASP A 765 -48.71 -34.99 -18.30
N GLU A 766 -48.87 -36.23 -18.75
CA GLU A 766 -48.41 -36.68 -20.06
C GLU A 766 -49.29 -36.03 -21.13
N GLU A 767 -48.70 -35.31 -22.08
CA GLU A 767 -49.32 -35.14 -23.40
C GLU A 767 -48.24 -35.36 -24.47
N ILE A 768 -48.23 -36.59 -24.98
CA ILE A 768 -47.62 -36.99 -26.25
C ILE A 768 -48.78 -37.22 -27.22
N ASP A 769 -48.77 -36.54 -28.36
CA ASP A 769 -49.38 -36.98 -29.64
C ASP A 769 -48.57 -36.27 -30.75
N VAL A 770 -47.62 -36.92 -31.43
CA VAL A 770 -47.72 -37.88 -32.53
C VAL A 770 -48.24 -37.26 -33.84
N TYR A 771 -47.30 -37.23 -34.80
CA TYR A 771 -47.34 -37.14 -36.26
C TYR A 771 -48.68 -37.15 -37.00
N ASP A 772 -48.78 -36.27 -38.00
CA ASP A 772 -49.43 -36.54 -39.29
C ASP A 772 -48.42 -36.21 -40.42
N GLU A 773 -47.88 -37.27 -41.03
CA GLU A 773 -47.43 -37.34 -42.42
C GLU A 773 -48.63 -37.80 -43.24
N ASP A 774 -48.94 -37.13 -44.35
CA ASP A 774 -49.56 -37.67 -45.57
C ASP A 774 -49.35 -36.58 -46.65
N ASP A 775 -48.42 -36.75 -47.58
CA ASP A 775 -48.50 -37.48 -48.86
C ASP A 775 -49.25 -36.71 -49.96
N ASP A 776 -48.50 -36.36 -51.02
CA ASP A 776 -48.84 -36.56 -52.44
C ASP A 776 -47.87 -35.78 -53.37
N ASP A 777 -46.85 -36.51 -53.81
CA ASP A 777 -46.47 -36.83 -55.19
C ASP A 777 -46.53 -35.82 -56.37
N ASP A 778 -45.52 -36.02 -57.23
CA ASP A 778 -45.45 -35.88 -58.70
C ASP A 778 -45.03 -34.57 -59.40
N ASP A 779 -43.80 -34.64 -59.92
CA ASP A 779 -43.46 -34.65 -61.36
C ASP A 779 -42.59 -33.54 -62.01
N GLU A 780 -41.46 -34.04 -62.53
CA GLU A 780 -40.81 -33.80 -63.83
C GLU A 780 -40.31 -32.42 -64.32
N LYS A 781 -38.97 -32.41 -64.50
CA LYS A 781 -38.19 -32.10 -65.73
C LYS A 781 -38.50 -30.84 -66.58
N ASN A 782 -37.45 -30.02 -66.69
CA ASN A 782 -36.76 -29.62 -67.93
C ASN A 782 -37.59 -29.49 -69.23
N SER A 783 -37.72 -28.26 -69.75
CA SER A 783 -37.09 -27.83 -71.03
C SER A 783 -37.54 -26.44 -71.47
N SER A 784 -36.58 -25.57 -71.80
CA SER A 784 -36.64 -24.84 -73.06
C SER A 784 -35.21 -24.64 -73.59
N SER A 785 -35.07 -24.94 -74.88
CA SER A 785 -33.84 -25.23 -75.61
C SER A 785 -33.18 -24.01 -76.23
N ASN A 786 -31.93 -24.23 -76.69
CA ASN A 786 -31.16 -23.46 -77.68
C ASN A 786 -30.66 -22.08 -77.19
N ASP A 787 -29.42 -21.65 -77.43
CA ASP A 787 -28.58 -21.87 -78.60
C ASP A 787 -27.13 -21.39 -78.34
N GLY A 788 -26.17 -21.87 -79.13
CA GLY A 788 -25.07 -21.03 -79.65
C GLY A 788 -23.85 -20.65 -78.79
N ARG A 789 -22.83 -21.52 -78.76
CA ARG A 789 -21.47 -21.33 -79.35
C ARG A 789 -20.69 -19.98 -79.20
N ALA A 790 -19.40 -20.17 -78.81
CA ALA A 790 -18.17 -19.37 -79.05
C ALA A 790 -17.75 -18.33 -77.99
N LYS A 791 -16.67 -18.54 -77.21
CA LYS A 791 -15.22 -18.33 -77.49
C LYS A 791 -14.80 -16.90 -77.89
N ARG A 792 -13.81 -16.40 -77.12
CA ARG A 792 -12.67 -15.50 -77.48
C ARG A 792 -12.91 -13.98 -77.42
N GLN A 793 -12.23 -13.29 -76.47
CA GLN A 793 -10.92 -12.58 -76.61
C GLN A 793 -11.09 -11.20 -77.29
N ARG A 794 -10.52 -10.07 -76.86
CA ARG A 794 -9.25 -9.64 -76.22
C ARG A 794 -9.60 -8.36 -75.40
N THR A 795 -8.91 -7.96 -74.34
CA THR A 795 -7.45 -7.74 -74.15
C THR A 795 -7.08 -7.91 -72.69
#